data_AF-A0A958HEG0-F1
#
_entry.id   AF-A0A958HEG0-F1
#
_cell.length_a   1.000
_cell.length_b   1.000
_cell.length_c   1.000
_cell.angle_alpha   90.00
_cell.angle_beta   90.00
_cell.angle_gamma   90.00
#
_symmetry.space_group_name_H-M   'P 1'
#
loop_
_entity.id
_entity.type
_entity.pdbx_description
1 polymer ?
#
loop_
_entity_poly.entity_id
_entity_poly.type
_entity_poly.pdbx_seq_one_letter_code
_entity_poly.pdbx_strand_id
1 'polypeptide(L)'
;MTDTPSPELSEETLSPVEATPPKRRRRLWLWILGGIGVVAVMFAFFIASVELLHYTESAAFCSACHVMHPEFTAYENSPHARAECGTCHIGPGAMEAFKAKLANVRYLWVYPTGQYEKPIPSPIHSLRPVEVVCEQCHWPEKVYDDRLVVVSDYAADEENSLTTTSLLMKTGGGTEEAGMGRGIHWHIENPVYYIATDEKRQDIPWVKAEYDGKVTEYMSVSNPLTQEQIDSAEIRKMDCVDCHNRASHNFRRPNDAIDESISAGLIASDLPYIKQTGVEVLEAVYETEDAAAAAIAGIPDFYKETYPDVYAERQSDIEQATTELQAIFDRTTFPFMNVTWESHTNNIGHKDFPGCFRCHDGQHLSEDNEAIRLECNICHAIPQVALPGQPAPVISTLPAGNEPESHHSTTWLAEHRYRFDATCTECHTTDDPGGTSNTSFCSNSACHGTEWKFAGLNAPGIRDLVAPPAEPGNGTPNPIPHPIGADTDCKVCHGPDGVHPFPAGHESFDVSMCVQCHTPTSTTGETGDVAQPTSEATATSGDVAPAGGPPAIPHSLDGRDNCLACHATGGLKPYPADHEGRTVDQCQMCHMPAAAESPTTAPEATAAPDATTAPEATATSQGATPEATATTAAPASGGIPAIPHPLEGRDDCVVCHGEGGVKPYPADHVGRTSDTCLQCHQPVAAGDSSATGGDTGSTASAPGIPHDITDLESQCLACHYTGSVKPFPSNHEGYSNEMCLSCHQPQS
;
A
#
# COMPACT_ATOMS: atom_id res chain seq x y z
N MET A 1 -101.46 -8.69 -60.19
CA MET A 1 -102.74 -8.36 -59.53
C MET A 1 -102.37 -7.70 -58.22
N THR A 2 -102.47 -6.40 -57.97
CA THR A 2 -103.06 -5.18 -58.58
C THR A 2 -102.29 -4.01 -57.94
N ASP A 3 -101.71 -3.06 -58.71
CA ASP A 3 -102.17 -1.66 -58.91
C ASP A 3 -102.56 -0.93 -57.62
N THR A 4 -102.14 0.32 -57.29
CA THR A 4 -101.98 1.54 -58.12
C THR A 4 -101.30 2.70 -57.29
N PRO A 5 -100.97 3.88 -57.89
CA PRO A 5 -99.97 4.86 -57.41
C PRO A 5 -100.52 6.16 -56.75
N SER A 6 -99.57 7.04 -56.36
CA SER A 6 -99.61 8.38 -55.72
C SER A 6 -100.53 9.46 -56.31
N PRO A 7 -100.70 10.57 -55.56
CA PRO A 7 -100.65 11.91 -56.15
C PRO A 7 -99.70 12.90 -55.43
N GLU A 8 -99.12 13.81 -56.21
CA GLU A 8 -98.34 15.01 -55.84
C GLU A 8 -99.17 16.08 -55.10
N LEU A 9 -98.51 16.90 -54.26
CA LEU A 9 -98.91 18.28 -53.98
C LEU A 9 -97.68 19.19 -53.78
N SER A 10 -97.85 20.42 -54.25
CA SER A 10 -96.89 21.46 -54.66
C SER A 10 -96.25 22.32 -53.56
N GLU A 11 -95.07 22.87 -53.87
CA GLU A 11 -94.36 23.92 -53.12
C GLU A 11 -95.05 25.29 -53.18
N GLU A 12 -95.16 25.96 -52.02
CA GLU A 12 -95.45 27.39 -51.90
C GLU A 12 -94.28 28.06 -51.15
N THR A 13 -93.68 29.07 -51.78
CA THR A 13 -92.49 29.81 -51.34
C THR A 13 -92.82 30.89 -50.29
N LEU A 14 -92.10 30.88 -49.15
CA LEU A 14 -92.03 32.00 -48.20
C LEU A 14 -90.58 32.51 -48.07
N SER A 15 -90.37 33.78 -48.37
CA SER A 15 -89.09 34.49 -48.28
C SER A 15 -88.68 34.73 -46.81
N PRO A 16 -87.40 34.56 -46.41
CA PRO A 16 -86.96 34.87 -45.05
C PRO A 16 -86.53 36.34 -44.89
N VAL A 17 -86.96 36.92 -43.77
CA VAL A 17 -86.56 38.23 -43.23
C VAL A 17 -85.06 38.23 -42.90
N GLU A 18 -84.31 39.20 -43.44
CA GLU A 18 -82.90 39.44 -43.07
C GLU A 18 -82.81 39.95 -41.62
N ALA A 19 -82.47 39.07 -40.68
CA ALA A 19 -82.04 39.45 -39.35
C ALA A 19 -80.56 39.85 -39.38
N THR A 20 -80.26 41.15 -39.28
CA THR A 20 -78.87 41.63 -39.14
C THR A 20 -78.29 41.14 -37.80
N PRO A 21 -77.14 40.45 -37.77
CA PRO A 21 -76.57 39.96 -36.51
C PRO A 21 -76.12 41.15 -35.64
N PRO A 22 -76.46 41.17 -34.34
CA PRO A 22 -76.21 42.34 -33.50
C PRO A 22 -74.71 42.57 -33.35
N LYS A 23 -74.24 43.79 -33.68
CA LYS A 23 -72.84 44.28 -33.59
C LYS A 23 -72.13 43.90 -32.27
N ARG A 24 -72.89 43.62 -31.20
CA ARG A 24 -72.41 43.14 -29.89
C ARG A 24 -71.73 41.76 -29.94
N ARG A 25 -72.20 40.82 -30.77
CA ARG A 25 -71.58 39.49 -30.94
C ARG A 25 -70.22 39.58 -31.65
N ARG A 26 -70.11 40.43 -32.68
CA ARG A 26 -68.83 40.67 -33.39
C ARG A 26 -67.77 41.31 -32.48
N ARG A 27 -68.16 42.28 -31.64
CA ARG A 27 -67.26 42.87 -30.63
C ARG A 27 -66.81 41.85 -29.60
N LEU A 28 -67.72 40.99 -29.11
CA LEU A 28 -67.37 39.91 -28.19
C LEU A 28 -66.35 38.94 -28.81
N TRP A 29 -66.55 38.50 -30.05
CA TRP A 29 -65.59 37.65 -30.76
C TRP A 29 -64.24 38.33 -31.00
N LEU A 30 -64.21 39.64 -31.29
CA LEU A 30 -62.95 40.38 -31.40
C LEU A 30 -62.23 40.49 -30.05
N TRP A 31 -62.94 40.66 -28.93
CA TRP A 31 -62.35 40.62 -27.59
C TRP A 31 -61.84 39.22 -27.23
N ILE A 32 -62.57 38.16 -27.59
CA ILE A 32 -62.13 36.78 -27.38
C ILE A 32 -60.88 36.47 -28.21
N LEU A 33 -60.88 36.79 -29.51
CA LEU A 33 -59.74 36.58 -30.39
C LEU A 33 -58.54 37.45 -29.99
N GLY A 34 -58.77 38.68 -29.57
CA GLY A 34 -57.74 39.55 -29.00
C GLY A 34 -57.17 38.98 -27.71
N GLY A 35 -58.03 38.47 -26.82
CA GLY A 35 -57.61 37.79 -25.58
C GLY A 35 -56.79 36.53 -25.86
N ILE A 36 -57.22 35.69 -26.80
CA ILE A 36 -56.46 34.50 -27.25
C ILE A 36 -55.11 34.92 -27.83
N GLY A 37 -55.07 35.98 -28.64
CA GLY A 37 -53.83 36.52 -29.20
C GLY A 37 -52.84 36.97 -28.11
N VAL A 38 -53.31 37.69 -27.09
CA VAL A 38 -52.47 38.10 -25.95
C VAL A 38 -51.95 36.88 -25.19
N VAL A 39 -52.81 35.90 -24.89
CA VAL A 39 -52.39 34.67 -24.21
C VAL A 39 -51.37 33.90 -25.04
N ALA A 40 -51.54 33.80 -26.35
CA ALA A 40 -50.58 33.14 -27.24
C ALA A 40 -49.22 33.84 -27.25
N VAL A 41 -49.20 35.18 -27.27
CA VAL A 41 -47.95 35.97 -27.19
C VAL A 41 -47.26 35.79 -25.84
N MET A 42 -48.02 35.86 -24.74
CA MET A 42 -47.49 35.64 -23.40
C MET A 42 -46.92 34.22 -23.25
N PHE A 43 -47.59 33.22 -23.82
CA PHE A 43 -47.13 31.84 -23.81
C PHE A 43 -45.86 31.64 -24.65
N ALA A 44 -45.81 32.23 -25.86
CA ALA A 44 -44.61 32.20 -26.68
C ALA A 44 -43.42 32.89 -26.00
N PHE A 45 -43.65 34.03 -25.34
CA PHE A 45 -42.63 34.72 -24.56
C PHE A 45 -42.14 33.87 -23.38
N PHE A 46 -43.06 33.20 -22.68
CA PHE A 46 -42.71 32.27 -21.59
C PHE A 46 -41.83 31.12 -22.10
N ILE A 47 -42.23 30.44 -23.18
CA ILE A 47 -41.42 29.36 -23.78
C ILE A 47 -40.04 29.89 -24.18
N ALA A 48 -39.97 31.01 -24.90
CA ALA A 48 -38.69 31.59 -25.31
C ALA A 48 -37.80 31.96 -24.12
N SER A 49 -38.39 32.43 -23.02
CA SER A 49 -37.66 32.77 -21.80
C SER A 49 -37.10 31.52 -21.09
N VAL A 50 -37.87 30.44 -21.05
CA VAL A 50 -37.42 29.15 -20.47
C VAL A 50 -36.33 28.52 -21.34
N GLU A 51 -36.48 28.56 -22.65
CA GLU A 51 -35.45 28.04 -23.57
C GLU A 51 -34.15 28.84 -23.46
N LEU A 52 -34.24 30.17 -23.39
CA LEU A 52 -33.09 31.02 -23.16
C LEU A 52 -32.43 30.74 -21.80
N LEU A 53 -33.25 30.49 -20.76
CA LEU A 53 -32.77 30.10 -19.44
C LEU A 53 -31.93 28.83 -19.54
N HIS A 54 -32.45 27.75 -20.14
CA HIS A 54 -31.72 26.49 -20.30
C HIS A 54 -30.46 26.66 -21.16
N TYR A 55 -30.54 27.39 -22.28
CA TYR A 55 -29.37 27.63 -23.14
C TYR A 55 -28.25 28.34 -22.39
N THR A 56 -28.56 29.38 -21.60
CA THR A 56 -27.56 30.13 -20.82
C THR A 56 -26.99 29.37 -19.62
N GLU A 57 -27.40 28.12 -19.42
CA GLU A 57 -26.91 27.19 -18.39
C GLU A 57 -26.18 25.99 -19.00
N SER A 58 -26.19 25.90 -20.34
CA SER A 58 -25.61 24.80 -21.08
C SER A 58 -24.10 24.91 -21.22
N ALA A 59 -23.46 23.76 -21.40
CA ALA A 59 -22.06 23.66 -21.72
C ALA A 59 -21.70 24.46 -23.00
N ALA A 60 -22.57 24.43 -24.01
CA ALA A 60 -22.37 25.15 -25.28
C ALA A 60 -22.34 26.68 -25.11
N PHE A 61 -23.13 27.22 -24.18
CA PHE A 61 -23.10 28.66 -23.90
C PHE A 61 -21.83 29.05 -23.13
N CYS A 62 -21.48 28.27 -22.10
CA CYS A 62 -20.30 28.53 -21.28
C CYS A 62 -18.99 28.41 -22.08
N SER A 63 -18.89 27.40 -22.95
CA SER A 63 -17.70 27.16 -23.79
C SER A 63 -17.52 28.16 -24.93
N ALA A 64 -18.51 29.03 -25.19
CA ALA A 64 -18.38 30.11 -26.17
C ALA A 64 -17.35 31.19 -25.75
N CYS A 65 -16.98 31.23 -24.46
CA CYS A 65 -15.92 32.10 -23.96
C CYS A 65 -14.58 31.35 -23.95
N HIS A 66 -13.54 31.89 -24.60
CA HIS A 66 -12.21 31.26 -24.63
C HIS A 66 -11.62 31.05 -23.23
N VAL A 67 -11.97 31.89 -22.25
CA VAL A 67 -11.46 31.80 -20.87
C VAL A 67 -11.90 30.50 -20.20
N MET A 68 -13.02 29.92 -20.65
CA MET A 68 -13.56 28.66 -20.15
C MET A 68 -12.97 27.43 -20.85
N HIS A 69 -12.06 27.60 -21.83
CA HIS A 69 -11.52 26.46 -22.58
C HIS A 69 -10.86 25.41 -21.67
N PRO A 70 -10.01 25.74 -20.67
CA PRO A 70 -9.44 24.74 -19.76
C PRO A 70 -10.53 23.95 -19.00
N GLU A 71 -11.49 24.67 -18.41
CA GLU A 71 -12.56 24.08 -17.61
C GLU A 71 -13.50 23.22 -18.46
N PHE A 72 -13.80 23.65 -19.68
CA PHE A 72 -14.63 22.91 -20.63
C PHE A 72 -13.93 21.65 -21.12
N THR A 73 -12.65 21.73 -21.48
CA THR A 73 -11.86 20.55 -21.88
C THR A 73 -11.77 19.53 -20.74
N ALA A 74 -11.54 19.99 -19.50
CA ALA A 74 -11.56 19.09 -18.34
C ALA A 74 -12.96 18.48 -18.09
N TYR A 75 -14.02 19.26 -18.28
CA TYR A 75 -15.42 18.81 -18.20
C TYR A 75 -15.75 17.72 -19.23
N GLU A 76 -15.36 17.89 -20.49
CA GLU A 76 -15.61 16.91 -21.56
C GLU A 76 -14.91 15.56 -21.30
N ASN A 77 -13.80 15.59 -20.57
CA ASN A 77 -13.03 14.42 -20.18
C ASN A 77 -13.40 13.88 -18.78
N SER A 78 -14.51 14.37 -18.19
CA SER A 78 -14.96 13.96 -16.86
C SER A 78 -16.16 12.99 -16.89
N PRO A 79 -16.43 12.26 -15.80
CA PRO A 79 -17.67 11.48 -15.65
C PRO A 79 -18.95 12.32 -15.74
N HIS A 80 -18.85 13.65 -15.59
CA HIS A 80 -19.96 14.59 -15.62
C HIS A 80 -20.14 15.30 -16.98
N ALA A 81 -19.44 14.88 -18.04
CA ALA A 81 -19.47 15.48 -19.39
C ALA A 81 -20.87 15.56 -20.06
N ARG A 82 -21.91 15.02 -19.42
CA ARG A 82 -23.31 15.06 -19.88
C ARG A 82 -24.25 15.82 -18.94
N ALA A 83 -23.73 16.43 -17.88
CA ALA A 83 -24.47 17.29 -16.97
C ALA A 83 -24.20 18.75 -17.33
N GLU A 84 -25.24 19.54 -17.60
CA GLU A 84 -25.06 20.93 -17.98
C GLU A 84 -24.36 21.74 -16.87
N CYS A 85 -23.54 22.73 -17.24
CA CYS A 85 -22.76 23.52 -16.27
C CYS A 85 -23.63 24.13 -15.18
N GLY A 86 -24.83 24.63 -15.54
CA GLY A 86 -25.78 25.21 -14.59
C GLY A 86 -26.32 24.23 -13.56
N THR A 87 -26.32 22.92 -13.83
CA THR A 87 -26.73 21.91 -12.84
C THR A 87 -25.88 22.00 -11.57
N CYS A 88 -24.58 22.22 -11.71
CA CYS A 88 -23.67 22.37 -10.57
C CYS A 88 -23.47 23.84 -10.17
N HIS A 89 -23.24 24.75 -11.12
CA HIS A 89 -22.86 26.13 -10.80
C HIS A 89 -24.05 27.05 -10.44
N ILE A 90 -25.28 26.63 -10.70
CA ILE A 90 -26.51 27.40 -10.40
C ILE A 90 -27.47 26.57 -9.53
N GLY A 91 -27.60 25.28 -9.82
CA GLY A 91 -28.51 24.37 -9.14
C GLY A 91 -30.00 24.66 -9.41
N PRO A 92 -30.91 23.82 -8.91
CA PRO A 92 -32.34 24.01 -9.12
C PRO A 92 -32.89 25.28 -8.46
N GLY A 93 -33.88 25.90 -9.11
CA GLY A 93 -34.69 27.00 -8.57
C GLY A 93 -34.64 28.28 -9.40
N ALA A 94 -35.80 28.74 -9.87
CA ALA A 94 -35.91 29.89 -10.78
C ALA A 94 -35.37 31.21 -10.17
N MET A 95 -35.59 31.43 -8.87
CA MET A 95 -35.11 32.64 -8.20
C MET A 95 -33.58 32.65 -8.06
N GLU A 96 -32.98 31.50 -7.75
CA GLU A 96 -31.52 31.38 -7.64
C GLU A 96 -30.85 31.47 -9.02
N ALA A 97 -31.45 30.88 -10.05
CA ALA A 97 -31.02 31.08 -11.43
C ALA A 97 -31.06 32.56 -11.84
N PHE A 98 -32.11 33.30 -11.46
CA PHE A 98 -32.18 34.73 -11.71
C PHE A 98 -31.08 35.52 -10.99
N LYS A 99 -30.84 35.25 -9.70
CA LYS A 99 -29.78 35.90 -8.91
C LYS A 99 -28.38 35.60 -9.48
N ALA A 100 -28.12 34.35 -9.83
CA ALA A 100 -26.85 33.92 -10.43
C ALA A 100 -26.60 34.67 -11.74
N LYS A 101 -27.61 34.77 -12.62
CA LYS A 101 -27.48 35.51 -13.88
C LYS A 101 -27.24 37.00 -13.66
N LEU A 102 -27.95 37.62 -12.70
CA LEU A 102 -27.75 39.04 -12.37
C LEU A 102 -26.33 39.30 -11.85
N ALA A 103 -25.80 38.42 -10.99
CA ALA A 103 -24.42 38.50 -10.51
C ALA A 103 -23.41 38.32 -11.65
N ASN A 104 -23.70 37.42 -12.59
CA ASN A 104 -22.82 37.09 -13.71
C ASN A 104 -22.85 38.10 -14.87
N VAL A 105 -23.76 39.08 -14.86
CA VAL A 105 -23.74 40.23 -15.81
C VAL A 105 -22.36 40.91 -15.81
N ARG A 106 -21.62 40.86 -14.69
CA ARG A 106 -20.26 41.37 -14.59
C ARG A 106 -19.26 40.80 -15.60
N TYR A 107 -19.47 39.56 -16.02
CA TYR A 107 -18.58 38.92 -16.97
C TYR A 107 -18.68 39.51 -18.39
N LEU A 108 -19.73 40.29 -18.68
CA LEU A 108 -19.83 41.07 -19.92
C LEU A 108 -18.76 42.16 -20.04
N TRP A 109 -18.16 42.60 -18.93
CA TRP A 109 -17.03 43.53 -18.94
C TRP A 109 -15.73 42.90 -18.42
N VAL A 110 -15.79 41.99 -17.44
CA VAL A 110 -14.59 41.36 -16.86
C VAL A 110 -13.79 40.58 -17.90
N TYR A 111 -14.43 39.74 -18.72
CA TYR A 111 -13.71 38.93 -19.70
C TYR A 111 -13.13 39.76 -20.86
N PRO A 112 -13.87 40.69 -21.51
CA PRO A 112 -13.30 41.50 -22.59
C PRO A 112 -12.18 42.45 -22.13
N THR A 113 -12.18 42.88 -20.87
CA THR A 113 -11.16 43.79 -20.32
C THR A 113 -9.98 43.07 -19.68
N GLY A 114 -9.99 41.73 -19.62
CA GLY A 114 -8.92 40.95 -19.01
C GLY A 114 -8.84 41.10 -17.48
N GLN A 115 -9.93 41.51 -16.81
CA GLN A 115 -9.96 41.78 -15.37
C GLN A 115 -10.26 40.52 -14.55
N TYR A 116 -9.53 39.44 -14.82
CA TYR A 116 -9.69 38.15 -14.15
C TYR A 116 -8.33 37.52 -13.86
N GLU A 117 -8.30 36.63 -12.88
CA GLU A 117 -7.10 35.90 -12.45
C GLU A 117 -6.81 34.70 -13.38
N LYS A 118 -5.52 34.35 -13.48
CA LYS A 118 -5.02 33.23 -14.29
C LYS A 118 -4.04 32.40 -13.45
N PRO A 119 -4.39 31.17 -13.03
CA PRO A 119 -5.64 30.46 -13.29
C PRO A 119 -6.84 31.06 -12.54
N ILE A 120 -8.05 30.62 -12.89
CA ILE A 120 -9.27 30.99 -12.15
C ILE A 120 -9.17 30.36 -10.74
N PRO A 121 -9.33 31.13 -9.65
CA PRO A 121 -9.10 30.58 -8.31
C PRO A 121 -10.06 29.44 -7.92
N SER A 122 -9.51 28.43 -7.24
CA SER A 122 -10.27 27.42 -6.50
C SER A 122 -9.92 27.49 -5.00
N PRO A 123 -10.87 27.25 -4.08
CA PRO A 123 -12.23 26.79 -4.32
C PRO A 123 -13.19 27.89 -4.81
N ILE A 124 -14.27 27.50 -5.48
CA ILE A 124 -15.32 28.43 -5.92
C ILE A 124 -16.24 28.75 -4.73
N HIS A 125 -16.09 29.94 -4.15
CA HIS A 125 -16.90 30.40 -3.01
C HIS A 125 -18.38 30.63 -3.33
N SER A 126 -18.74 30.71 -4.61
CA SER A 126 -20.12 30.92 -5.06
C SER A 126 -20.91 29.63 -5.32
N LEU A 127 -20.29 28.46 -5.14
CA LEU A 127 -21.00 27.20 -5.32
C LEU A 127 -22.08 27.07 -4.24
N ARG A 128 -23.25 26.58 -4.64
CA ARG A 128 -24.33 26.32 -3.68
C ARG A 128 -24.00 25.12 -2.80
N PRO A 129 -24.65 25.00 -1.63
CA PRO A 129 -24.45 23.86 -0.74
C PRO A 129 -24.64 22.51 -1.46
N VAL A 130 -23.82 21.52 -1.09
CA VAL A 130 -23.73 20.22 -1.79
C VAL A 130 -25.06 19.45 -1.78
N GLU A 131 -25.92 19.69 -0.81
CA GLU A 131 -27.26 19.11 -0.69
C GLU A 131 -28.16 19.51 -1.87
N VAL A 132 -27.85 20.65 -2.51
CA VAL A 132 -28.60 21.18 -3.65
C VAL A 132 -28.00 20.77 -4.98
N VAL A 133 -26.68 20.63 -5.06
CA VAL A 133 -25.97 20.46 -6.35
C VAL A 133 -25.42 19.06 -6.56
N CYS A 134 -24.96 18.40 -5.50
CA CYS A 134 -24.39 17.04 -5.55
C CYS A 134 -25.44 15.99 -5.20
N GLU A 135 -26.18 16.20 -4.10
CA GLU A 135 -27.07 15.18 -3.52
C GLU A 135 -28.33 14.89 -4.33
N GLN A 136 -28.62 15.70 -5.35
CA GLN A 136 -29.66 15.38 -6.33
C GLN A 136 -29.35 14.09 -7.11
N CYS A 137 -28.07 13.74 -7.22
CA CYS A 137 -27.57 12.57 -7.92
C CYS A 137 -26.75 11.63 -7.00
N HIS A 138 -26.08 12.18 -5.99
CA HIS A 138 -25.17 11.50 -5.07
C HIS A 138 -25.51 11.79 -3.60
N TRP A 139 -26.48 11.07 -3.03
CA TRP A 139 -26.91 11.29 -1.64
C TRP A 139 -26.22 10.31 -0.66
N PRO A 140 -25.98 10.72 0.60
CA PRO A 140 -25.25 9.92 1.58
C PRO A 140 -25.82 8.52 1.82
N GLU A 141 -27.15 8.40 1.91
CA GLU A 141 -27.83 7.16 2.28
C GLU A 141 -27.66 6.03 1.25
N LYS A 142 -27.13 6.34 0.06
CA LYS A 142 -26.78 5.35 -0.95
C LYS A 142 -25.46 4.65 -0.57
N VAL A 143 -25.55 3.33 -0.36
CA VAL A 143 -24.35 2.48 -0.26
C VAL A 143 -23.68 2.41 -1.63
N TYR A 144 -22.38 2.69 -1.67
CA TYR A 144 -21.53 2.46 -2.83
C TYR A 144 -20.65 1.24 -2.58
N ASP A 145 -20.65 0.31 -3.53
CA ASP A 145 -19.78 -0.86 -3.46
C ASP A 145 -18.30 -0.45 -3.50
N ASP A 146 -17.48 -1.27 -2.85
CA ASP A 146 -16.03 -1.11 -2.91
C ASP A 146 -15.55 -1.33 -4.35
N ARG A 147 -14.59 -0.51 -4.79
CA ARG A 147 -14.12 -0.51 -6.18
C ARG A 147 -12.71 -1.04 -6.28
N LEU A 148 -12.50 -2.05 -7.11
CA LEU A 148 -11.17 -2.45 -7.52
C LEU A 148 -10.57 -1.35 -8.42
N VAL A 149 -9.44 -0.81 -7.98
CA VAL A 149 -8.61 0.13 -8.73
C VAL A 149 -7.34 -0.60 -9.14
N VAL A 150 -7.04 -0.58 -10.44
CA VAL A 150 -5.82 -1.12 -11.01
C VAL A 150 -5.11 0.04 -11.71
N VAL A 151 -3.87 0.29 -11.30
CA VAL A 151 -3.02 1.35 -11.83
C VAL A 151 -1.83 0.69 -12.52
N SER A 152 -1.60 1.06 -13.78
CA SER A 152 -0.41 0.70 -14.52
C SER A 152 0.53 1.89 -14.51
N ASP A 153 1.74 1.74 -13.98
CA ASP A 153 2.79 2.75 -14.03
C ASP A 153 3.92 2.20 -14.92
N TYR A 154 4.39 2.98 -15.89
CA TYR A 154 5.56 2.65 -16.71
C TYR A 154 6.76 3.44 -16.22
N ALA A 155 7.89 2.78 -16.03
CA ALA A 155 9.13 3.42 -15.59
C ALA A 155 9.73 4.31 -16.69
N ALA A 156 10.47 5.34 -16.28
CA ALA A 156 11.25 6.19 -17.18
C ALA A 156 12.61 5.53 -17.52
N ASP A 157 12.55 4.34 -18.11
CA ASP A 157 13.70 3.56 -18.58
C ASP A 157 13.54 3.19 -20.07
N GLU A 158 14.55 2.51 -20.63
CA GLU A 158 14.55 2.17 -22.05
C GLU A 158 13.40 1.21 -22.41
N GLU A 159 13.08 0.27 -21.53
CA GLU A 159 12.06 -0.76 -21.74
C GLU A 159 10.64 -0.27 -21.41
N ASN A 160 10.50 0.93 -20.83
CA ASN A 160 9.30 1.42 -20.19
C ASN A 160 8.72 0.37 -19.22
N SER A 161 9.52 -0.10 -18.26
CA SER A 161 9.15 -1.24 -17.40
C SER A 161 7.79 -1.04 -16.72
N LEU A 162 6.83 -1.93 -16.99
CA LEU A 162 5.48 -1.87 -16.43
C LEU A 162 5.44 -2.38 -15.00
N THR A 163 4.79 -1.63 -14.12
CA THR A 163 4.37 -2.08 -12.79
C THR A 163 2.86 -1.95 -12.67
N THR A 164 2.18 -2.99 -12.18
CA THR A 164 0.74 -2.95 -11.94
C THR A 164 0.45 -2.95 -10.44
N THR A 165 -0.19 -1.88 -9.95
CA THR A 165 -0.66 -1.76 -8.57
C THR A 165 -2.15 -1.97 -8.51
N SER A 166 -2.61 -2.91 -7.70
CA SER A 166 -4.04 -3.20 -7.52
C SER A 166 -4.46 -3.00 -6.06
N LEU A 167 -5.56 -2.29 -5.83
CA LEU A 167 -6.12 -2.06 -4.51
C LEU A 167 -7.65 -1.99 -4.54
N LEU A 168 -8.29 -2.44 -3.48
CA LEU A 168 -9.73 -2.30 -3.30
C LEU A 168 -10.01 -0.99 -2.55
N MET A 169 -10.60 -0.01 -3.23
CA MET A 169 -11.03 1.24 -2.60
C MET A 169 -12.30 1.00 -1.80
N LYS A 170 -12.29 1.37 -0.51
CA LYS A 170 -13.42 1.24 0.40
C LYS A 170 -14.30 2.48 0.27
N THR A 171 -15.22 2.46 -0.68
CA THR A 171 -16.07 3.62 -0.99
C THR A 171 -17.06 3.88 0.15
N GLY A 172 -17.79 2.84 0.55
CA GLY A 172 -18.79 2.88 1.62
C GLY A 172 -19.96 3.85 1.39
N GLY A 173 -20.36 4.56 2.44
CA GLY A 173 -21.65 5.27 2.54
C GLY A 173 -22.77 4.41 3.12
N GLY A 174 -24.00 4.91 3.11
CA GLY A 174 -25.18 4.19 3.60
C GLY A 174 -25.64 4.59 5.00
N THR A 175 -26.89 4.22 5.30
CA THR A 175 -27.64 4.64 6.48
C THR A 175 -27.01 4.23 7.82
N GLU A 176 -27.47 4.85 8.91
CA GLU A 176 -27.20 4.46 10.29
C GLU A 176 -27.40 2.94 10.52
N GLU A 177 -28.45 2.35 9.95
CA GLU A 177 -28.75 0.90 10.02
C GLU A 177 -27.70 0.01 9.34
N ALA A 178 -26.95 0.55 8.36
CA ALA A 178 -25.84 -0.14 7.69
C ALA A 178 -24.50 -0.01 8.46
N GLY A 179 -24.51 0.62 9.64
CA GLY A 179 -23.34 0.83 10.50
C GLY A 179 -22.77 2.25 10.46
N MET A 180 -23.58 3.27 10.16
CA MET A 180 -23.18 4.70 10.14
C MET A 180 -22.08 5.03 9.11
N GLY A 181 -22.13 4.44 7.92
CA GLY A 181 -21.11 4.64 6.89
C GLY A 181 -19.76 3.99 7.23
N ARG A 182 -18.98 3.65 6.19
CA ARG A 182 -17.63 3.07 6.33
C ARG A 182 -16.72 3.60 5.23
N GLY A 183 -15.41 3.37 5.35
CA GLY A 183 -14.44 3.75 4.32
C GLY A 183 -14.36 5.27 4.10
N ILE A 184 -14.03 5.68 2.89
CA ILE A 184 -13.73 7.09 2.59
C ILE A 184 -14.94 8.03 2.72
N HIS A 185 -16.18 7.52 2.54
CA HIS A 185 -17.42 8.28 2.73
C HIS A 185 -17.92 8.32 4.18
N TRP A 186 -17.13 7.87 5.16
CA TRP A 186 -17.54 7.94 6.56
C TRP A 186 -17.90 9.37 7.01
N HIS A 187 -17.18 10.39 6.52
CA HIS A 187 -17.35 11.80 6.89
C HIS A 187 -18.65 12.46 6.41
N ILE A 188 -19.34 11.88 5.44
CA ILE A 188 -20.62 12.44 4.95
C ILE A 188 -21.82 11.94 5.78
N GLU A 189 -21.68 10.78 6.43
CA GLU A 189 -22.66 10.24 7.37
C GLU A 189 -22.41 10.73 8.81
N ASN A 190 -21.13 10.97 9.15
CA ASN A 190 -20.71 11.36 10.49
C ASN A 190 -20.20 12.81 10.48
N PRO A 191 -20.81 13.74 11.26
CA PRO A 191 -20.42 15.14 11.23
C PRO A 191 -18.95 15.35 11.60
N VAL A 192 -18.19 15.89 10.63
CA VAL A 192 -16.84 16.38 10.86
C VAL A 192 -16.79 17.88 10.58
N TYR A 193 -16.14 18.60 11.48
CA TYR A 193 -15.91 20.03 11.41
C TYR A 193 -14.42 20.29 11.44
N TYR A 194 -13.98 21.34 10.75
CA TYR A 194 -12.57 21.70 10.74
C TYR A 194 -12.38 23.21 10.60
N ILE A 195 -11.17 23.65 10.95
CA ILE A 195 -10.68 25.01 10.72
C ILE A 195 -9.48 24.89 9.79
N ALA A 196 -9.53 25.60 8.66
CA ALA A 196 -8.38 25.79 7.80
C ALA A 196 -7.79 27.19 7.97
N THR A 197 -6.47 27.30 7.91
CA THR A 197 -5.73 28.58 8.03
C THR A 197 -5.44 29.22 6.67
N ASP A 198 -5.58 28.46 5.58
CA ASP A 198 -5.38 28.91 4.21
C ASP A 198 -6.67 28.85 3.37
N GLU A 199 -6.74 29.67 2.32
CA GLU A 199 -7.91 29.75 1.44
C GLU A 199 -8.16 28.46 0.64
N LYS A 200 -7.10 27.71 0.30
CA LYS A 200 -7.21 26.45 -0.44
C LYS A 200 -7.59 25.27 0.46
N ARG A 201 -7.71 25.50 1.78
CA ARG A 201 -8.09 24.52 2.80
C ARG A 201 -7.15 23.31 2.81
N GLN A 202 -5.86 23.56 2.74
CA GLN A 202 -4.81 22.54 2.73
C GLN A 202 -4.13 22.40 4.09
N ASP A 203 -4.04 23.47 4.87
CA ASP A 203 -3.55 23.47 6.25
C ASP A 203 -4.76 23.47 7.19
N ILE A 204 -4.99 22.34 7.87
CA ILE A 204 -6.14 22.11 8.74
C ILE A 204 -5.63 21.80 10.16
N PRO A 205 -5.32 22.80 11.00
CA PRO A 205 -4.80 22.54 12.34
C PRO A 205 -5.75 21.93 13.37
N TRP A 206 -7.06 22.07 13.16
CA TRP A 206 -8.07 21.68 14.13
C TRP A 206 -9.22 20.94 13.44
N VAL A 207 -9.62 19.83 14.04
CA VAL A 207 -10.68 18.95 13.57
C VAL A 207 -11.57 18.55 14.74
N LYS A 208 -12.88 18.51 14.55
CA LYS A 208 -13.85 17.95 15.49
C LYS A 208 -14.72 16.92 14.79
N ALA A 209 -14.78 15.72 15.32
CA ALA A 209 -15.62 14.64 14.81
C ALA A 209 -16.69 14.25 15.83
N GLU A 210 -17.89 13.99 15.36
CA GLU A 210 -19.02 13.49 16.15
C GLU A 210 -19.38 12.08 15.67
N TYR A 211 -19.23 11.08 16.54
CA TYR A 211 -19.48 9.67 16.23
C TYR A 211 -20.05 8.92 17.44
N ASP A 212 -21.13 8.15 17.24
CA ASP A 212 -21.80 7.36 18.29
C ASP A 212 -22.08 8.18 19.58
N GLY A 213 -22.48 9.45 19.41
CA GLY A 213 -22.72 10.39 20.51
C GLY A 213 -21.48 10.90 21.23
N LYS A 214 -20.27 10.47 20.86
CA LYS A 214 -18.99 11.01 21.33
C LYS A 214 -18.54 12.16 20.42
N VAL A 215 -18.18 13.28 21.02
CA VAL A 215 -17.51 14.39 20.34
C VAL A 215 -16.04 14.31 20.68
N THR A 216 -15.17 14.28 19.68
CA THR A 216 -13.71 14.29 19.86
C THR A 216 -13.11 15.43 19.06
N GLU A 217 -12.34 16.28 19.73
CA GLU A 217 -11.55 17.33 19.09
C GLU A 217 -10.11 16.85 18.95
N TYR A 218 -9.49 17.23 17.84
CA TYR A 218 -8.11 16.94 17.51
C TYR A 218 -7.39 18.23 17.15
N MET A 219 -6.17 18.38 17.65
CA MET A 219 -5.30 19.52 17.39
C MET A 219 -3.99 19.03 16.79
N SER A 220 -3.51 19.71 15.74
CA SER A 220 -2.19 19.49 15.19
C SER A 220 -1.11 19.86 16.22
N VAL A 221 -0.19 18.93 16.49
CA VAL A 221 0.96 19.18 17.38
C VAL A 221 2.03 20.04 16.74
N SER A 222 2.10 20.08 15.41
CA SER A 222 3.10 20.85 14.67
C SER A 222 2.67 22.29 14.41
N ASN A 223 1.36 22.54 14.34
CA ASN A 223 0.79 23.86 14.07
C ASN A 223 -0.48 24.13 14.92
N PRO A 224 -0.41 24.13 16.26
CA PRO A 224 -1.59 24.26 17.10
C PRO A 224 -2.22 25.66 17.02
N LEU A 225 -3.56 25.72 17.06
CA LEU A 225 -4.30 26.97 17.22
C LEU A 225 -4.46 27.34 18.68
N THR A 226 -4.40 28.64 18.97
CA THR A 226 -4.80 29.19 20.28
C THR A 226 -6.33 29.25 20.39
N GLN A 227 -6.86 29.27 21.61
CA GLN A 227 -8.31 29.39 21.83
C GLN A 227 -8.91 30.63 21.16
N GLU A 228 -8.20 31.76 21.17
CA GLU A 228 -8.64 32.99 20.51
C GLU A 228 -8.74 32.84 18.99
N GLN A 229 -7.82 32.08 18.38
CA GLN A 229 -7.90 31.74 16.96
C GLN A 229 -9.09 30.83 16.67
N ILE A 230 -9.36 29.83 17.49
CA ILE A 230 -10.51 28.93 17.33
C ILE A 230 -11.83 29.71 17.45
N ASP A 231 -11.96 30.56 18.47
CA ASP A 231 -13.19 31.33 18.75
C ASP A 231 -13.51 32.35 17.64
N SER A 232 -12.49 32.80 16.89
CA SER A 232 -12.62 33.77 15.79
C SER A 232 -12.66 33.14 14.40
N ALA A 233 -12.29 31.86 14.27
CA ALA A 233 -12.21 31.17 13.00
C ALA A 233 -13.58 30.77 12.45
N GLU A 234 -13.65 30.61 11.13
CA GLU A 234 -14.79 29.98 10.48
C GLU A 234 -14.69 28.45 10.66
N ILE A 235 -15.58 27.89 11.47
CA ILE A 235 -15.72 26.43 11.60
C ILE A 235 -16.56 25.92 10.44
N ARG A 236 -15.92 25.16 9.55
CA ARG A 236 -16.58 24.57 8.38
C ARG A 236 -16.97 23.13 8.67
N LYS A 237 -18.20 22.76 8.30
CA LYS A 237 -18.60 21.34 8.23
C LYS A 237 -18.02 20.74 6.96
N MET A 238 -17.38 19.58 7.08
CA MET A 238 -16.85 18.83 5.96
C MET A 238 -17.98 18.41 5.01
N ASP A 239 -17.78 18.64 3.72
CA ASP A 239 -18.74 18.27 2.68
C ASP A 239 -18.07 17.62 1.46
N CYS A 240 -18.87 17.23 0.47
CA CYS A 240 -18.39 16.50 -0.70
C CYS A 240 -17.26 17.20 -1.45
N VAL A 241 -17.23 18.54 -1.51
CA VAL A 241 -16.23 19.27 -2.28
C VAL A 241 -14.91 19.46 -1.54
N ASP A 242 -14.87 19.17 -0.24
CA ASP A 242 -13.60 19.17 0.49
C ASP A 242 -12.70 17.99 0.05
N CYS A 243 -13.30 16.90 -0.46
CA CYS A 243 -12.62 15.75 -1.06
C CYS A 243 -12.72 15.72 -2.59
N HIS A 244 -13.92 15.92 -3.17
CA HIS A 244 -14.17 15.94 -4.61
C HIS A 244 -14.03 17.35 -5.21
N ASN A 245 -12.97 18.07 -4.84
CA ASN A 245 -12.76 19.47 -5.21
C ASN A 245 -12.53 19.71 -6.73
N ARG A 246 -12.34 18.62 -7.50
CA ARG A 246 -12.18 18.60 -8.96
C ARG A 246 -13.19 17.68 -9.67
N ALA A 247 -14.40 17.53 -9.12
CA ALA A 247 -15.39 16.54 -9.59
C ALA A 247 -15.66 16.51 -11.10
N SER A 248 -15.69 17.68 -11.75
CA SER A 248 -15.88 17.81 -13.21
C SER A 248 -14.71 18.45 -13.92
N HIS A 249 -13.74 19.02 -13.18
CA HIS A 249 -12.62 19.78 -13.74
C HIS A 249 -11.30 19.13 -13.33
N ASN A 250 -11.11 17.89 -13.75
CA ASN A 250 -9.93 17.11 -13.40
C ASN A 250 -8.78 17.36 -14.38
N PHE A 251 -7.89 18.29 -14.04
CA PHE A 251 -6.63 18.50 -14.76
C PHE A 251 -5.65 17.38 -14.42
N ARG A 252 -5.57 16.38 -15.31
CA ARG A 252 -4.79 15.16 -15.11
C ARG A 252 -3.29 15.42 -15.21
N ARG A 253 -2.51 14.70 -14.40
CA ARG A 253 -1.04 14.73 -14.47
C ARG A 253 -0.57 14.10 -15.79
N PRO A 254 0.36 14.73 -16.54
CA PRO A 254 0.86 14.19 -17.80
C PRO A 254 1.43 12.79 -17.69
N ASN A 255 2.16 12.50 -16.61
CA ASN A 255 2.70 11.18 -16.33
C ASN A 255 1.62 10.07 -16.41
N ASP A 256 0.51 10.25 -15.70
CA ASP A 256 -0.57 9.26 -15.64
C ASP A 256 -1.32 9.16 -16.98
N ALA A 257 -1.47 10.29 -17.68
CA ALA A 257 -2.07 10.30 -19.01
C ALA A 257 -1.23 9.51 -20.03
N ILE A 258 0.10 9.60 -19.94
CA ILE A 258 1.00 8.77 -20.76
C ILE A 258 0.85 7.29 -20.41
N ASP A 259 0.82 6.93 -19.13
CA ASP A 259 0.67 5.52 -18.70
C ASP A 259 -0.64 4.90 -19.22
N GLU A 260 -1.73 5.68 -19.20
CA GLU A 260 -3.01 5.28 -19.76
C GLU A 260 -2.94 5.13 -21.29
N SER A 261 -2.30 6.06 -22.00
CA SER A 261 -2.15 5.98 -23.46
C SER A 261 -1.23 4.83 -23.89
N ILE A 262 -0.20 4.49 -23.12
CA ILE A 262 0.62 3.29 -23.34
C ILE A 262 -0.22 2.03 -23.08
N SER A 263 -0.94 1.96 -21.95
CA SER A 263 -1.79 0.82 -21.61
C SER A 263 -2.92 0.59 -22.62
N ALA A 264 -3.43 1.66 -23.22
CA ALA A 264 -4.47 1.61 -24.26
C ALA A 264 -3.91 1.26 -25.65
N GLY A 265 -2.59 1.18 -25.82
CA GLY A 265 -1.93 0.96 -27.10
C GLY A 265 -2.01 2.15 -28.06
N LEU A 266 -2.29 3.36 -27.54
CA LEU A 266 -2.22 4.61 -28.30
C LEU A 266 -0.77 5.08 -28.45
N ILE A 267 0.08 4.74 -27.49
CA ILE A 267 1.54 4.86 -27.55
C ILE A 267 2.10 3.44 -27.47
N ALA A 268 2.96 3.06 -28.41
CA ALA A 268 3.60 1.75 -28.37
C ALA A 268 4.55 1.65 -27.16
N SER A 269 4.31 0.66 -26.29
CA SER A 269 5.05 0.48 -25.02
C SER A 269 6.51 0.06 -25.23
N ASP A 270 6.84 -0.45 -26.40
CA ASP A 270 8.17 -0.96 -26.76
C ASP A 270 9.02 0.08 -27.51
N LEU A 271 8.57 1.34 -27.60
CA LEU A 271 9.39 2.44 -28.11
C LEU A 271 10.42 2.86 -27.04
N PRO A 272 11.74 2.79 -27.33
CA PRO A 272 12.76 3.11 -26.35
C PRO A 272 12.60 4.50 -25.75
N TYR A 273 12.55 4.58 -24.41
CA TYR A 273 12.46 5.84 -23.65
C TYR A 273 11.24 6.74 -23.98
N ILE A 274 10.17 6.22 -24.59
CA ILE A 274 8.99 7.04 -24.91
C ILE A 274 8.33 7.61 -23.65
N LYS A 275 8.31 6.84 -22.54
CA LYS A 275 7.78 7.31 -21.25
C LYS A 275 8.58 8.49 -20.73
N GLN A 276 9.90 8.35 -20.67
CA GLN A 276 10.80 9.41 -20.19
C GLN A 276 10.66 10.67 -21.04
N THR A 277 10.80 10.53 -22.36
CA THR A 277 10.77 11.65 -23.32
C THR A 277 9.41 12.35 -23.29
N GLY A 278 8.32 11.59 -23.21
CA GLY A 278 6.95 12.12 -23.10
C GLY A 278 6.74 12.91 -21.82
N VAL A 279 7.19 12.41 -20.66
CA VAL A 279 7.07 13.14 -19.39
C VAL A 279 7.90 14.43 -19.42
N GLU A 280 9.14 14.35 -19.87
CA GLU A 280 10.03 15.52 -19.95
C GLU A 280 9.46 16.64 -20.80
N VAL A 281 8.87 16.32 -21.97
CA VAL A 281 8.28 17.32 -22.85
C VAL A 281 6.94 17.84 -22.32
N LEU A 282 6.09 16.99 -21.72
CA LEU A 282 4.77 17.43 -21.26
C LEU A 282 4.77 18.16 -19.92
N GLU A 283 5.74 17.89 -19.04
CA GLU A 283 5.90 18.60 -17.77
C GLU A 283 6.76 19.86 -17.89
N ALA A 284 7.33 20.15 -19.08
CA ALA A 284 8.04 21.39 -19.34
C ALA A 284 7.11 22.61 -19.35
N VAL A 285 7.66 23.77 -18.96
CA VAL A 285 6.93 25.04 -18.95
C VAL A 285 7.04 25.72 -20.30
N TYR A 286 5.90 26.00 -20.93
CA TYR A 286 5.80 26.70 -22.20
C TYR A 286 5.04 28.01 -22.06
N GLU A 287 5.47 29.03 -22.81
CA GLU A 287 4.78 30.32 -22.91
C GLU A 287 3.52 30.24 -23.77
N THR A 288 3.50 29.35 -24.77
CA THR A 288 2.40 29.19 -25.72
C THR A 288 2.19 27.73 -26.10
N GLU A 289 0.97 27.43 -26.52
CA GLU A 289 0.57 26.12 -27.06
C GLU A 289 1.39 25.79 -28.33
N ASP A 290 1.65 26.77 -29.20
CA ASP A 290 2.48 26.59 -30.39
C ASP A 290 3.93 26.18 -30.04
N ALA A 291 4.50 26.72 -28.95
CA ALA A 291 5.83 26.36 -28.51
C ALA A 291 5.89 24.93 -27.97
N ALA A 292 4.86 24.52 -27.21
CA ALA A 292 4.71 23.14 -26.74
C ALA A 292 4.53 22.17 -27.92
N ALA A 293 3.62 22.49 -28.86
CA ALA A 293 3.38 21.67 -30.03
C ALA A 293 4.64 21.46 -30.88
N ALA A 294 5.45 22.51 -31.05
CA ALA A 294 6.74 22.44 -31.74
C ALA A 294 7.78 21.59 -30.99
N ALA A 295 7.82 21.68 -29.65
CA ALA A 295 8.71 20.86 -28.84
C ALA A 295 8.33 19.36 -28.91
N ILE A 296 7.04 19.05 -28.78
CA ILE A 296 6.53 17.67 -28.89
C ILE A 296 6.77 17.12 -30.31
N ALA A 297 6.60 17.96 -31.34
CA ALA A 297 6.89 17.60 -32.73
C ALA A 297 8.39 17.29 -32.99
N GLY A 298 9.28 17.59 -32.05
CA GLY A 298 10.71 17.23 -32.09
C GLY A 298 11.04 15.80 -31.65
N ILE A 299 10.08 15.06 -31.07
CA ILE A 299 10.31 13.67 -30.63
C ILE A 299 10.83 12.75 -31.76
N PRO A 300 10.35 12.84 -33.01
CA PRO A 300 10.91 12.03 -34.11
C PRO A 300 12.40 12.29 -34.36
N ASP A 301 12.90 13.51 -34.09
CA ASP A 301 14.33 13.81 -34.25
C ASP A 301 15.18 13.10 -33.19
N PHE A 302 14.68 12.95 -31.95
CA PHE A 302 15.34 12.14 -30.92
C PHE A 302 15.56 10.70 -31.39
N TYR A 303 14.54 10.06 -31.98
CA TYR A 303 14.67 8.71 -32.52
C TYR A 303 15.60 8.66 -33.73
N LYS A 304 15.55 9.65 -34.61
CA LYS A 304 16.43 9.71 -35.78
C LYS A 304 17.90 9.84 -35.40
N GLU A 305 18.21 10.54 -34.32
CA GLU A 305 19.58 10.75 -33.83
C GLU A 305 20.08 9.60 -32.95
N THR A 306 19.23 9.07 -32.06
CA THR A 306 19.64 8.10 -31.02
C THR A 306 19.32 6.65 -31.41
N TYR A 307 18.24 6.42 -32.14
CA TYR A 307 17.74 5.09 -32.54
C TYR A 307 17.38 5.03 -34.04
N PRO A 308 18.35 5.26 -34.95
CA PRO A 308 18.07 5.41 -36.38
C PRO A 308 17.41 4.18 -37.02
N ASP A 309 17.71 2.97 -36.52
CA ASP A 309 17.08 1.73 -36.99
C ASP A 309 15.61 1.67 -36.57
N VAL A 310 15.30 2.01 -35.30
CA VAL A 310 13.91 2.12 -34.81
C VAL A 310 13.14 3.19 -35.59
N TYR A 311 13.75 4.34 -35.84
CA TYR A 311 13.14 5.40 -36.65
C TYR A 311 12.80 4.91 -38.07
N ALA A 312 13.70 4.17 -38.71
CA ALA A 312 13.48 3.65 -40.06
C ALA A 312 12.39 2.58 -40.13
N GLU A 313 12.27 1.74 -39.11
CA GLU A 313 11.35 0.60 -39.08
C GLU A 313 9.97 0.93 -38.47
N ARG A 314 9.93 1.85 -37.50
CA ARG A 314 8.76 2.14 -36.64
C ARG A 314 8.27 3.59 -36.77
N GLN A 315 8.52 4.24 -37.90
CA GLN A 315 8.14 5.64 -38.12
C GLN A 315 6.67 5.95 -37.80
N SER A 316 5.75 5.05 -38.19
CA SER A 316 4.31 5.20 -37.92
C SER A 316 3.99 5.24 -36.43
N ASP A 317 4.68 4.42 -35.62
CA ASP A 317 4.43 4.34 -34.18
C ASP A 317 4.98 5.57 -33.46
N ILE A 318 6.13 6.08 -33.94
CA ILE A 318 6.72 7.34 -33.45
C ILE A 318 5.78 8.51 -33.77
N GLU A 319 5.28 8.60 -35.01
CA GLU A 319 4.33 9.65 -35.41
C GLU A 319 3.01 9.56 -34.62
N GLN A 320 2.52 8.35 -34.37
CA GLN A 320 1.34 8.11 -33.53
C GLN A 320 1.59 8.58 -32.09
N ALA A 321 2.73 8.20 -31.50
CA ALA A 321 3.09 8.61 -30.15
C ALA A 321 3.23 10.14 -30.03
N THR A 322 3.88 10.80 -31.00
CA THR A 322 3.96 12.26 -31.06
C THR A 322 2.58 12.91 -31.12
N THR A 323 1.67 12.38 -31.95
CA THR A 323 0.30 12.88 -32.07
C THR A 323 -0.48 12.71 -30.76
N GLU A 324 -0.35 11.56 -30.10
CA GLU A 324 -1.01 11.31 -28.83
C GLU A 324 -0.47 12.21 -27.71
N LEU A 325 0.84 12.46 -27.68
CA LEU A 325 1.45 13.40 -26.72
C LEU A 325 0.96 14.84 -26.93
N GLN A 326 0.81 15.29 -28.18
CA GLN A 326 0.17 16.59 -28.48
C GLN A 326 -1.28 16.61 -27.96
N ALA A 327 -2.04 15.55 -28.21
CA ALA A 327 -3.40 15.44 -27.70
C ALA A 327 -3.47 15.39 -26.16
N ILE A 328 -2.46 14.84 -25.48
CA ILE A 328 -2.35 14.88 -24.01
C ILE A 328 -2.13 16.32 -23.56
N PHE A 329 -1.17 17.03 -24.17
CA PHE A 329 -0.90 18.43 -23.83
C PHE A 329 -2.16 19.29 -23.93
N ASP A 330 -2.89 19.19 -25.04
CA ASP A 330 -4.11 19.95 -25.33
C ASP A 330 -5.25 19.73 -24.31
N ARG A 331 -5.23 18.62 -23.56
CA ARG A 331 -6.22 18.32 -22.51
C ARG A 331 -5.73 18.51 -21.09
N THR A 332 -4.42 18.68 -20.86
CA THR A 332 -3.84 18.77 -19.51
C THR A 332 -3.19 20.11 -19.18
N THR A 333 -2.83 20.94 -20.18
CA THR A 333 -2.06 22.16 -19.94
C THR A 333 -2.48 23.29 -20.86
N PHE A 334 -2.71 24.46 -20.28
CA PHE A 334 -3.22 25.65 -20.97
C PHE A 334 -2.39 26.89 -20.58
N PRO A 335 -1.25 27.12 -21.25
CA PRO A 335 -0.35 28.25 -20.99
C PRO A 335 -1.08 29.59 -20.93
N PHE A 336 -2.01 29.86 -21.85
CA PHE A 336 -2.70 31.15 -21.91
C PHE A 336 -3.54 31.50 -20.66
N MET A 337 -3.88 30.50 -19.84
CA MET A 337 -4.62 30.62 -18.58
C MET A 337 -3.80 30.24 -17.34
N ASN A 338 -2.51 29.93 -17.49
CA ASN A 338 -1.66 29.39 -16.42
C ASN A 338 -2.28 28.16 -15.73
N VAL A 339 -2.97 27.30 -16.49
CA VAL A 339 -3.58 26.07 -15.96
C VAL A 339 -2.71 24.88 -16.31
N THR A 340 -2.26 24.17 -15.27
CA THR A 340 -1.54 22.90 -15.33
C THR A 340 -2.21 21.91 -14.37
N TRP A 341 -1.74 20.66 -14.33
CA TRP A 341 -2.22 19.69 -13.34
C TRP A 341 -1.97 20.12 -11.88
N GLU A 342 -1.00 21.01 -11.63
CA GLU A 342 -0.66 21.57 -10.30
C GLU A 342 -1.44 22.85 -9.95
N SER A 343 -2.09 23.48 -10.92
CA SER A 343 -2.73 24.80 -10.75
C SER A 343 -3.76 24.84 -9.60
N HIS A 344 -4.52 23.76 -9.43
CA HIS A 344 -5.47 23.56 -8.34
C HIS A 344 -4.97 22.42 -7.44
N THR A 345 -5.47 22.24 -6.23
CA THR A 345 -5.16 21.00 -5.48
C THR A 345 -6.09 19.87 -5.90
N ASN A 346 -5.71 18.61 -5.73
CA ASN A 346 -6.59 17.46 -5.93
C ASN A 346 -6.69 16.65 -4.63
N ASN A 347 -7.85 16.65 -4.00
CA ASN A 347 -8.01 16.06 -2.67
C ASN A 347 -8.51 14.61 -2.67
N ILE A 348 -8.72 13.99 -3.85
CA ILE A 348 -9.30 12.64 -3.96
C ILE A 348 -8.33 11.49 -3.59
N GLY A 349 -7.04 11.79 -3.50
CA GLY A 349 -5.98 10.81 -3.19
C GLY A 349 -4.79 11.47 -2.52
N HIS A 350 -3.73 10.69 -2.29
CA HIS A 350 -2.58 11.11 -1.47
C HIS A 350 -1.20 10.92 -2.14
N LYS A 351 -1.13 10.66 -3.46
CA LYS A 351 0.12 10.43 -4.21
C LYS A 351 0.83 11.76 -4.49
N ASP A 352 0.14 12.70 -5.15
CA ASP A 352 0.73 13.97 -5.59
C ASP A 352 0.32 15.18 -4.72
N PHE A 353 -0.77 15.05 -3.97
CA PHE A 353 -1.33 16.08 -3.09
C PHE A 353 -1.66 15.45 -1.72
N PRO A 354 -1.80 16.24 -0.64
CA PRO A 354 -2.04 15.68 0.70
C PRO A 354 -3.39 14.97 0.85
N GLY A 355 -4.46 15.43 0.18
CA GLY A 355 -5.77 14.80 0.22
C GLY A 355 -6.30 14.57 1.65
N CYS A 356 -6.56 13.32 2.01
CA CYS A 356 -7.00 12.94 3.36
C CYS A 356 -5.92 13.17 4.43
N PHE A 357 -4.63 13.14 4.06
CA PHE A 357 -3.52 13.39 4.98
C PHE A 357 -3.42 14.86 5.42
N ARG A 358 -4.33 15.75 5.00
CA ARG A 358 -4.50 17.05 5.67
C ARG A 358 -4.96 16.92 7.13
N CYS A 359 -5.62 15.81 7.47
CA CYS A 359 -6.04 15.49 8.84
C CYS A 359 -5.49 14.13 9.31
N HIS A 360 -5.41 13.14 8.42
CA HIS A 360 -4.92 11.78 8.72
C HIS A 360 -3.38 11.68 8.67
N ASP A 361 -2.67 12.70 9.12
CA ASP A 361 -1.19 12.75 9.09
C ASP A 361 -0.53 12.12 10.33
N GLY A 362 -1.32 11.70 11.32
CA GLY A 362 -0.84 11.26 12.62
C GLY A 362 -0.46 12.40 13.56
N GLN A 363 -0.50 13.67 13.14
CA GLN A 363 -0.11 14.82 13.97
C GLN A 363 -1.30 15.44 14.71
N HIS A 364 -2.51 15.05 14.35
CA HIS A 364 -3.76 15.49 14.96
C HIS A 364 -4.10 14.63 16.16
N LEU A 365 -3.87 15.16 17.36
CA LEU A 365 -4.07 14.45 18.62
C LEU A 365 -5.29 14.96 19.38
N SER A 366 -6.02 14.04 19.99
CA SER A 366 -7.06 14.34 20.98
C SER A 366 -6.45 14.71 22.34
N GLU A 367 -7.30 15.13 23.29
CA GLU A 367 -6.90 15.35 24.69
C GLU A 367 -6.30 14.09 25.34
N ASP A 368 -6.74 12.90 24.91
CA ASP A 368 -6.25 11.61 25.38
C ASP A 368 -4.94 11.17 24.68
N ASN A 369 -4.36 12.02 23.82
CA ASN A 369 -3.22 11.72 22.94
C ASN A 369 -3.48 10.62 21.91
N GLU A 370 -4.76 10.40 21.54
CA GLU A 370 -5.10 9.52 20.43
C GLU A 370 -5.00 10.30 19.12
N ALA A 371 -4.26 9.75 18.15
CA ALA A 371 -4.15 10.35 16.84
C ALA A 371 -5.40 10.07 15.99
N ILE A 372 -5.70 10.95 15.03
CA ILE A 372 -6.56 10.56 13.91
C ILE A 372 -5.86 9.42 13.17
N ARG A 373 -6.51 8.25 13.17
CA ARG A 373 -6.03 7.02 12.53
C ARG A 373 -5.61 7.26 11.09
N LEU A 374 -4.48 6.70 10.65
CA LEU A 374 -3.89 6.94 9.32
C LEU A 374 -3.52 5.64 8.57
N GLU A 375 -3.93 4.50 9.10
CA GLU A 375 -3.67 3.19 8.53
C GLU A 375 -4.28 3.08 7.13
N CYS A 376 -3.49 2.60 6.16
CA CYS A 376 -3.90 2.55 4.75
C CYS A 376 -5.20 1.75 4.56
N ASN A 377 -5.38 0.68 5.36
CA ASN A 377 -6.53 -0.20 5.33
C ASN A 377 -7.86 0.48 5.69
N ILE A 378 -7.86 1.71 6.21
CA ILE A 378 -9.08 2.48 6.50
C ILE A 378 -9.76 2.92 5.20
N CYS A 379 -8.96 3.39 4.24
CA CYS A 379 -9.45 3.96 2.98
C CYS A 379 -9.48 2.92 1.86
N HIS A 380 -8.47 2.06 1.79
CA HIS A 380 -8.36 1.04 0.75
C HIS A 380 -7.63 -0.19 1.26
N ALA A 381 -7.84 -1.37 0.67
CA ALA A 381 -7.00 -2.52 0.97
C ALA A 381 -5.51 -2.22 0.68
N ILE A 382 -4.60 -2.88 1.40
CA ILE A 382 -3.16 -2.70 1.18
C ILE A 382 -2.83 -2.98 -0.29
N PRO A 383 -2.22 -2.02 -1.01
CA PRO A 383 -1.97 -2.18 -2.44
C PRO A 383 -1.08 -3.39 -2.71
N GLN A 384 -1.38 -4.11 -3.77
CA GLN A 384 -0.58 -5.24 -4.22
C GLN A 384 0.10 -4.88 -5.54
N VAL A 385 1.40 -5.09 -5.60
CA VAL A 385 2.24 -4.73 -6.74
C VAL A 385 2.63 -5.99 -7.50
N ALA A 386 2.45 -5.98 -8.82
CA ALA A 386 2.87 -7.05 -9.71
C ALA A 386 3.75 -6.49 -10.84
N LEU A 387 4.85 -7.20 -11.11
CA LEU A 387 5.75 -6.95 -12.23
C LEU A 387 5.26 -7.70 -13.50
N PRO A 388 5.79 -7.37 -14.69
CA PRO A 388 5.35 -7.99 -15.93
C PRO A 388 5.56 -9.51 -15.89
N GLY A 389 4.53 -10.26 -16.29
CA GLY A 389 4.56 -11.73 -16.29
C GLY A 389 4.28 -12.40 -14.94
N GLN A 390 4.12 -11.63 -13.84
CA GLN A 390 3.62 -12.15 -12.58
C GLN A 390 2.09 -12.33 -12.64
N PRO A 391 1.53 -13.32 -11.91
CA PRO A 391 0.07 -13.46 -11.81
C PRO A 391 -0.55 -12.21 -11.17
N ALA A 392 -1.80 -11.93 -11.52
CA ALA A 392 -2.55 -10.85 -10.88
C ALA A 392 -2.58 -11.07 -9.36
N PRO A 393 -2.27 -10.03 -8.56
CA PRO A 393 -2.16 -10.21 -7.14
C PRO A 393 -3.52 -10.51 -6.51
N VAL A 394 -3.52 -11.41 -5.52
CA VAL A 394 -4.73 -11.69 -4.73
C VAL A 394 -4.95 -10.53 -3.77
N ILE A 395 -6.04 -9.79 -3.97
CA ILE A 395 -6.40 -8.69 -3.08
C ILE A 395 -7.15 -9.26 -1.90
N SER A 396 -6.56 -9.14 -0.71
CA SER A 396 -7.22 -9.55 0.52
C SER A 396 -8.46 -8.68 0.75
N THR A 397 -9.63 -9.31 0.68
CA THR A 397 -10.92 -8.70 1.05
C THR A 397 -11.33 -9.06 2.48
N LEU A 398 -10.36 -9.40 3.34
CA LEU A 398 -10.66 -9.87 4.69
C LEU A 398 -11.63 -8.90 5.39
N PRO A 399 -12.75 -9.39 5.94
CA PRO A 399 -13.68 -8.56 6.69
C PRO A 399 -12.96 -7.90 7.86
N ALA A 400 -13.31 -6.66 8.18
CA ALA A 400 -12.73 -5.88 9.28
C ALA A 400 -12.77 -6.59 10.66
N GLY A 401 -13.58 -7.64 10.83
CA GLY A 401 -13.75 -8.35 12.10
C GLY A 401 -12.65 -9.33 12.49
N ASN A 402 -11.62 -9.54 11.66
CA ASN A 402 -10.49 -10.44 11.96
C ASN A 402 -9.18 -9.68 12.26
N GLU A 403 -9.25 -8.36 12.46
CA GLU A 403 -8.10 -7.53 12.79
C GLU A 403 -7.70 -7.73 14.27
N PRO A 404 -6.43 -8.05 14.58
CA PRO A 404 -5.96 -8.12 15.96
C PRO A 404 -6.03 -6.75 16.64
N GLU A 405 -6.28 -6.73 17.96
CA GLU A 405 -6.38 -5.49 18.73
C GLU A 405 -5.16 -4.56 18.58
N SER A 406 -3.96 -5.12 18.33
CA SER A 406 -2.75 -4.33 18.07
C SER A 406 -2.88 -3.38 16.88
N HIS A 407 -3.71 -3.72 15.89
CA HIS A 407 -3.91 -2.92 14.68
C HIS A 407 -5.00 -1.86 14.84
N HIS A 408 -5.72 -1.83 15.97
CA HIS A 408 -6.63 -0.74 16.31
C HIS A 408 -5.90 0.48 16.92
N SER A 409 -4.60 0.35 17.21
CA SER A 409 -3.77 1.43 17.72
C SER A 409 -3.73 2.60 16.74
N THR A 410 -4.10 3.80 17.19
CA THR A 410 -4.05 5.04 16.39
C THR A 410 -2.64 5.40 15.91
N THR A 411 -1.64 4.75 16.48
CA THR A 411 -0.23 4.93 16.16
C THR A 411 0.42 3.69 15.54
N TRP A 412 -0.37 2.67 15.17
CA TRP A 412 0.11 1.39 14.61
C TRP A 412 1.12 1.57 13.47
N LEU A 413 0.87 2.53 12.57
CA LEU A 413 1.75 2.78 11.42
C LEU A 413 3.16 3.27 11.81
N ALA A 414 3.34 3.83 13.00
CA ALA A 414 4.67 4.15 13.55
C ALA A 414 5.24 3.03 14.44
N GLU A 415 4.37 2.20 15.02
CA GLU A 415 4.71 1.11 15.96
C GLU A 415 5.06 -0.22 15.28
N HIS A 416 4.50 -0.52 14.09
CA HIS A 416 4.59 -1.85 13.46
C HIS A 416 6.03 -2.32 13.22
N ARG A 417 6.98 -1.39 13.04
CA ARG A 417 8.41 -1.68 12.92
C ARG A 417 9.06 -2.24 14.20
N TYR A 418 8.42 -2.04 15.35
CA TYR A 418 8.88 -2.51 16.67
C TYR A 418 7.95 -3.55 17.28
N ARG A 419 6.67 -3.56 16.89
CA ARG A 419 5.63 -4.48 17.37
C ARG A 419 5.38 -5.61 16.38
N PHE A 420 6.46 -6.19 15.87
CA PHE A 420 6.46 -7.31 14.95
C PHE A 420 7.12 -8.53 15.60
N ASP A 421 6.42 -9.68 15.57
CA ASP A 421 6.93 -10.95 16.10
C ASP A 421 6.48 -12.15 15.25
N ALA A 422 6.83 -13.36 15.67
CA ALA A 422 6.53 -14.57 14.92
C ALA A 422 5.03 -14.85 14.73
N THR A 423 4.15 -14.31 15.57
CA THR A 423 2.69 -14.51 15.48
C THR A 423 2.08 -13.84 14.25
N CYS A 424 2.75 -12.82 13.69
CA CYS A 424 2.29 -12.12 12.49
C CYS A 424 2.19 -13.07 11.27
N THR A 425 3.05 -14.09 11.23
CA THR A 425 3.09 -15.09 10.16
C THR A 425 1.82 -15.93 10.04
N GLU A 426 0.98 -15.95 11.09
CA GLU A 426 -0.30 -16.67 11.07
C GLU A 426 -1.33 -16.02 10.14
N CYS A 427 -1.21 -14.71 9.91
CA CYS A 427 -2.15 -13.94 9.10
C CYS A 427 -1.56 -13.55 7.75
N HIS A 428 -0.31 -13.06 7.72
CA HIS A 428 0.34 -12.51 6.53
C HIS A 428 1.81 -12.92 6.45
N THR A 429 2.41 -12.89 5.26
CA THR A 429 3.83 -13.23 5.07
C THR A 429 4.74 -12.13 5.58
N THR A 430 5.82 -12.49 6.27
CA THR A 430 6.65 -11.53 7.01
C THR A 430 8.12 -11.53 6.58
N ASP A 431 8.43 -12.24 5.50
CA ASP A 431 9.80 -12.34 4.97
C ASP A 431 10.31 -10.97 4.51
N ASP A 432 11.62 -10.74 4.56
CA ASP A 432 12.25 -9.50 4.08
C ASP A 432 11.58 -8.20 4.63
N PRO A 433 11.40 -8.06 5.96
CA PRO A 433 10.62 -6.96 6.52
C PRO A 433 11.26 -5.60 6.24
N GLY A 434 10.46 -4.67 5.73
CA GLY A 434 10.91 -3.34 5.31
C GLY A 434 11.53 -3.32 3.90
N GLY A 435 11.61 -4.47 3.22
CA GLY A 435 12.08 -4.57 1.85
C GLY A 435 11.07 -4.04 0.83
N THR A 436 11.49 -4.03 -0.43
CA THR A 436 10.68 -3.58 -1.59
C THR A 436 10.58 -4.65 -2.67
N SER A 437 10.81 -5.92 -2.31
CA SER A 437 10.90 -7.01 -3.28
C SER A 437 9.54 -7.52 -3.76
N ASN A 438 8.44 -7.11 -3.12
CA ASN A 438 7.07 -7.56 -3.34
C ASN A 438 6.89 -9.07 -3.13
N THR A 439 7.77 -9.68 -2.31
CA THR A 439 7.73 -11.12 -2.02
C THR A 439 6.90 -11.46 -0.78
N SER A 440 6.62 -10.47 0.07
CA SER A 440 5.83 -10.63 1.28
C SER A 440 4.99 -9.39 1.59
N PHE A 441 4.08 -9.48 2.56
CA PHE A 441 3.35 -8.31 3.05
C PHE A 441 4.30 -7.25 3.64
N CYS A 442 5.32 -7.69 4.38
CA CYS A 442 6.32 -6.79 4.99
C CYS A 442 7.38 -6.29 3.98
N SER A 443 7.48 -6.89 2.79
CA SER A 443 8.36 -6.45 1.71
C SER A 443 7.57 -5.85 0.54
N ASN A 444 6.66 -4.92 0.82
CA ASN A 444 5.80 -4.32 -0.19
C ASN A 444 6.35 -2.97 -0.67
N SER A 445 6.66 -2.84 -1.96
CA SER A 445 7.20 -1.60 -2.54
C SER A 445 6.19 -0.46 -2.54
N ALA A 446 4.88 -0.74 -2.55
CA ALA A 446 3.86 0.30 -2.37
C ALA A 446 3.84 0.88 -0.95
N CYS A 447 4.45 0.18 0.02
CA CYS A 447 4.60 0.65 1.40
C CYS A 447 6.01 1.22 1.64
N HIS A 448 7.05 0.40 1.45
CA HIS A 448 8.43 0.73 1.82
C HIS A 448 9.25 1.34 0.67
N GLY A 449 8.76 1.26 -0.56
CA GLY A 449 9.36 1.89 -1.74
C GLY A 449 8.76 3.25 -2.10
N THR A 450 7.83 3.75 -1.28
CA THR A 450 7.12 5.02 -1.51
C THR A 450 7.59 6.08 -0.52
N GLU A 451 7.89 7.27 -1.03
CA GLU A 451 8.13 8.44 -0.18
C GLU A 451 6.80 8.99 0.35
N TRP A 452 6.52 8.79 1.63
CA TRP A 452 5.31 9.25 2.29
C TRP A 452 5.39 10.74 2.67
N LYS A 453 5.40 11.62 1.66
CA LYS A 453 5.60 13.07 1.83
C LYS A 453 4.57 13.75 2.75
N PHE A 454 3.33 13.28 2.72
CA PHE A 454 2.21 13.92 3.42
C PHE A 454 1.80 13.18 4.69
N ALA A 455 2.28 11.95 4.91
CA ALA A 455 2.03 11.24 6.16
C ALA A 455 3.08 11.68 7.19
N GLY A 456 2.63 12.14 8.36
CA GLY A 456 3.49 12.57 9.46
C GLY A 456 4.14 11.43 10.24
N LEU A 457 4.54 10.34 9.58
CA LEU A 457 5.13 9.14 10.22
C LEU A 457 6.39 9.44 11.04
N ASN A 458 7.06 10.56 10.75
CA ASN A 458 8.26 11.01 11.45
C ASN A 458 8.02 12.22 12.38
N ALA A 459 6.77 12.62 12.59
CA ALA A 459 6.46 13.79 13.41
C ALA A 459 6.97 13.60 14.85
N PRO A 460 7.69 14.58 15.43
CA PRO A 460 8.31 14.44 16.76
C PRO A 460 7.32 14.02 17.84
N GLY A 461 6.11 14.61 17.85
CA GLY A 461 5.08 14.27 18.82
C GLY A 461 4.63 12.80 18.76
N ILE A 462 4.58 12.20 17.57
CA ILE A 462 4.26 10.77 17.42
C ILE A 462 5.43 9.90 17.81
N ARG A 463 6.67 10.29 17.48
CA ARG A 463 7.87 9.57 17.90
C ARG A 463 7.95 9.41 19.41
N ASP A 464 7.58 10.45 20.17
CA ASP A 464 7.57 10.42 21.62
C ASP A 464 6.45 9.52 22.18
N LEU A 465 5.27 9.51 21.55
CA LEU A 465 4.14 8.68 21.96
C LEU A 465 4.34 7.19 21.67
N VAL A 466 5.06 6.86 20.60
CA VAL A 466 5.31 5.47 20.14
C VAL A 466 6.67 4.94 20.51
N ALA A 467 7.51 5.75 21.17
CA ALA A 467 8.79 5.30 21.66
C ALA A 467 8.56 4.09 22.56
N PRO A 468 9.13 2.91 22.24
CA PRO A 468 9.03 1.79 23.17
C PRO A 468 9.58 2.25 24.52
N PRO A 469 8.97 1.82 25.64
CA PRO A 469 9.51 2.15 26.95
C PRO A 469 10.99 1.77 26.97
N ALA A 470 11.84 2.67 27.47
CA ALA A 470 13.26 2.40 27.58
C ALA A 470 13.43 1.12 28.41
N GLU A 471 13.70 0.00 27.73
CA GLU A 471 13.95 -1.28 28.38
C GLU A 471 15.11 -1.06 29.35
N PRO A 472 14.92 -1.20 30.67
CA PRO A 472 16.04 -1.21 31.58
C PRO A 472 16.79 -2.49 31.30
N GLY A 473 17.81 -2.40 30.42
CA GLY A 473 18.65 -3.52 30.07
C GLY A 473 19.08 -4.21 31.35
N ASN A 474 18.83 -5.52 31.43
CA ASN A 474 19.28 -6.46 32.45
C ASN A 474 20.83 -6.61 32.49
N GLY A 475 21.56 -5.65 31.93
CA GLY A 475 23.01 -5.64 31.80
C GLY A 475 23.54 -6.47 30.63
N THR A 476 22.67 -7.15 29.87
CA THR A 476 23.06 -7.89 28.66
C THR A 476 22.78 -7.06 27.40
N PRO A 477 23.78 -6.84 26.52
CA PRO A 477 23.56 -6.19 25.24
C PRO A 477 22.60 -7.00 24.35
N ASN A 478 21.64 -6.33 23.71
CA ASN A 478 20.72 -6.97 22.76
C ASN A 478 21.45 -7.41 21.48
N PRO A 479 21.07 -8.53 20.85
CA PRO A 479 21.63 -8.90 19.55
C PRO A 479 21.20 -7.90 18.45
N ILE A 480 22.00 -7.78 17.39
CA ILE A 480 21.69 -6.94 16.22
C ILE A 480 20.65 -7.68 15.37
N PRO A 481 19.43 -7.13 15.17
CA PRO A 481 18.35 -7.83 14.49
C PRO A 481 18.39 -7.69 12.96
N HIS A 482 19.41 -7.01 12.41
CA HIS A 482 19.55 -6.72 10.99
C HIS A 482 20.97 -7.04 10.50
N PRO A 483 21.16 -7.32 9.20
CA PRO A 483 22.49 -7.53 8.64
C PRO A 483 23.35 -6.26 8.75
N ILE A 484 24.65 -6.46 8.90
CA ILE A 484 25.67 -5.40 8.93
C ILE A 484 26.75 -5.72 7.89
N GLY A 485 27.13 -4.72 7.10
CA GLY A 485 28.26 -4.80 6.18
C GLY A 485 29.57 -4.42 6.87
N ALA A 486 30.70 -4.68 6.21
CA ALA A 486 32.03 -4.39 6.75
C ALA A 486 32.27 -2.89 7.06
N ASP A 487 31.55 -2.00 6.38
CA ASP A 487 31.68 -0.54 6.50
C ASP A 487 30.41 0.14 7.07
N THR A 488 29.52 -0.60 7.73
CA THR A 488 28.27 -0.03 8.26
C THR A 488 28.55 0.93 9.42
N ASP A 489 28.37 2.24 9.20
CA ASP A 489 28.41 3.24 10.27
C ASP A 489 27.11 3.23 11.09
N CYS A 490 27.15 2.56 12.24
CA CYS A 490 26.01 2.45 13.14
C CYS A 490 25.50 3.82 13.62
N LYS A 491 26.32 4.86 13.68
CA LYS A 491 25.94 6.18 14.23
C LYS A 491 24.98 6.94 13.32
N VAL A 492 24.91 6.60 12.03
CA VAL A 492 23.93 7.18 11.10
C VAL A 492 22.50 6.87 11.56
N CYS A 493 22.25 5.64 12.02
CA CYS A 493 20.92 5.20 12.45
C CYS A 493 20.74 5.21 13.97
N HIS A 494 21.83 5.06 14.73
CA HIS A 494 21.80 4.96 16.20
C HIS A 494 22.41 6.17 16.93
N GLY A 495 22.84 7.21 16.23
CA GLY A 495 23.32 8.45 16.84
C GLY A 495 22.25 9.14 17.71
N PRO A 496 22.62 10.23 18.41
CA PRO A 496 21.68 10.98 19.26
C PRO A 496 20.41 11.43 18.52
N ASP A 497 20.55 11.78 17.24
CA ASP A 497 19.46 12.19 16.34
C ASP A 497 19.00 11.05 15.39
N GLY A 498 19.46 9.82 15.64
CA GLY A 498 19.21 8.66 14.81
C GLY A 498 17.76 8.14 14.86
N VAL A 499 17.47 7.18 13.99
CA VAL A 499 16.17 6.48 13.94
C VAL A 499 15.92 5.72 15.24
N HIS A 500 16.97 5.08 15.78
CA HIS A 500 16.92 4.37 17.06
C HIS A 500 18.15 4.73 17.90
N PRO A 501 18.14 5.87 18.62
CA PRO A 501 19.30 6.33 19.37
C PRO A 501 19.82 5.26 20.35
N PHE A 502 21.14 5.15 20.47
CA PHE A 502 21.75 4.29 21.48
C PHE A 502 21.42 4.80 22.90
N PRO A 503 21.51 3.93 23.93
CA PRO A 503 21.30 4.37 25.31
C PRO A 503 22.34 5.40 25.76
N ALA A 504 21.96 6.30 26.66
CA ALA A 504 22.87 7.28 27.25
C ALA A 504 24.17 6.63 27.77
N GLY A 505 25.32 7.23 27.46
CA GLY A 505 26.65 6.70 27.78
C GLY A 505 27.33 5.95 26.62
N HIS A 506 26.61 5.67 25.53
CA HIS A 506 27.16 5.01 24.34
C HIS A 506 27.73 5.99 23.30
N GLU A 507 27.65 7.30 23.54
CA GLU A 507 28.12 8.35 22.63
C GLU A 507 29.62 8.24 22.34
N SER A 508 30.37 7.74 23.32
CA SER A 508 31.82 7.62 23.29
C SER A 508 32.33 6.35 22.61
N PHE A 509 31.45 5.39 22.32
CA PHE A 509 31.86 4.14 21.67
C PHE A 509 32.10 4.35 20.18
N ASP A 510 33.13 3.70 19.66
CA ASP A 510 33.39 3.60 18.22
C ASP A 510 32.52 2.50 17.60
N VAL A 511 32.24 2.60 16.30
CA VAL A 511 31.42 1.62 15.55
C VAL A 511 31.96 0.19 15.72
N SER A 512 33.29 0.04 15.76
CA SER A 512 33.96 -1.25 16.01
C SER A 512 33.73 -1.84 17.40
N MET A 513 33.31 -1.03 18.39
CA MET A 513 33.02 -1.48 19.75
C MET A 513 31.57 -1.96 19.89
N CYS A 514 30.65 -1.47 19.04
CA CYS A 514 29.24 -1.87 19.05
C CYS A 514 29.09 -3.38 18.84
N VAL A 515 29.78 -3.92 17.83
CA VAL A 515 29.74 -5.35 17.45
C VAL A 515 30.42 -6.29 18.46
N GLN A 516 31.18 -5.76 19.43
CA GLN A 516 31.80 -6.56 20.49
C GLN A 516 30.82 -6.88 21.63
N CYS A 517 29.80 -6.03 21.77
CA CYS A 517 28.74 -6.17 22.76
C CYS A 517 27.48 -6.74 22.11
N HIS A 518 27.09 -6.19 20.97
CA HIS A 518 25.90 -6.57 20.21
C HIS A 518 26.29 -7.54 19.10
N THR A 519 25.97 -8.82 19.28
CA THR A 519 26.24 -9.84 18.25
C THR A 519 25.09 -9.89 17.26
N PRO A 520 25.34 -9.95 15.94
CA PRO A 520 24.27 -10.17 14.97
C PRO A 520 23.65 -11.55 15.16
N THR A 521 22.33 -11.64 15.07
CA THR A 521 21.63 -12.93 15.05
C THR A 521 21.99 -13.63 13.75
N SER A 522 22.84 -14.66 13.84
CA SER A 522 23.53 -15.33 12.72
C SER A 522 22.73 -15.45 11.42
N THR A 523 23.25 -14.81 10.37
CA THR A 523 23.03 -15.13 8.96
C THR A 523 23.96 -16.28 8.57
N THR A 524 23.45 -17.34 7.94
CA THR A 524 24.28 -18.35 7.26
C THR A 524 24.34 -18.08 5.76
N GLY A 525 25.57 -17.87 5.26
CA GLY A 525 25.99 -17.85 3.85
C GLY A 525 27.37 -17.20 3.67
N GLU A 526 28.45 -18.01 3.75
CA GLU A 526 29.91 -17.72 3.91
C GLU A 526 30.60 -16.80 2.86
N THR A 527 31.76 -16.15 3.11
CA THR A 527 33.14 -16.68 3.41
C THR A 527 34.05 -15.54 3.96
N GLY A 528 35.06 -15.71 4.83
CA GLY A 528 35.71 -16.89 5.42
C GLY A 528 36.73 -16.57 6.55
N ASP A 529 37.22 -17.65 7.16
CA ASP A 529 38.40 -17.87 8.00
C ASP A 529 38.68 -17.01 9.27
N VAL A 530 38.21 -17.47 10.44
CA VAL A 530 39.05 -17.73 11.65
C VAL A 530 38.38 -18.82 12.51
N ALA A 531 39.21 -19.71 13.07
CA ALA A 531 38.92 -20.91 13.84
C ALA A 531 37.78 -20.82 14.89
N GLN A 532 36.96 -21.86 14.88
CA GLN A 532 35.96 -22.20 15.89
C GLN A 532 36.62 -22.75 17.16
N PRO A 533 36.28 -22.25 18.37
CA PRO A 533 36.12 -23.08 19.53
C PRO A 533 34.64 -23.36 19.78
N THR A 534 34.40 -24.58 20.23
CA THR A 534 33.14 -25.25 20.48
C THR A 534 32.30 -24.59 21.57
N SER A 535 30.98 -24.62 21.35
CA SER A 535 29.93 -24.40 22.33
C SER A 535 30.01 -25.36 23.51
N GLU A 536 29.75 -24.85 24.72
CA GLU A 536 28.76 -25.35 25.70
C GLU A 536 29.17 -24.97 27.13
N ALA A 537 28.41 -24.07 27.74
CA ALA A 537 28.18 -24.04 29.18
C ALA A 537 26.83 -23.36 29.44
N THR A 538 25.75 -24.13 29.33
CA THR A 538 24.51 -23.82 30.03
C THR A 538 24.68 -24.25 31.49
N ALA A 539 24.54 -23.33 32.44
CA ALA A 539 24.16 -23.65 33.83
C ALA A 539 23.74 -22.35 34.56
N THR A 540 22.45 -22.09 34.67
CA THR A 540 21.61 -22.34 35.87
C THR A 540 21.83 -21.37 37.04
N SER A 541 20.70 -20.84 37.50
CA SER A 541 20.50 -20.08 38.72
C SER A 541 21.12 -20.75 39.96
N GLY A 542 21.88 -19.97 40.71
CA GLY A 542 22.02 -20.07 42.17
C GLY A 542 22.93 -21.18 42.69
N ASP A 543 24.20 -20.86 42.88
CA ASP A 543 25.04 -21.51 43.90
C ASP A 543 25.81 -20.46 44.71
N VAL A 544 25.54 -20.45 46.01
CA VAL A 544 26.18 -19.63 47.03
C VAL A 544 27.61 -20.14 47.22
N ALA A 545 28.62 -19.31 46.94
CA ALA A 545 29.99 -19.62 47.34
C ALA A 545 30.08 -19.75 48.87
N PRO A 546 30.81 -20.74 49.42
CA PRO A 546 30.99 -20.87 50.86
C PRO A 546 31.72 -19.64 51.41
N ALA A 547 31.33 -19.19 52.59
CA ALA A 547 31.84 -17.97 53.20
C ALA A 547 33.37 -17.98 53.33
N GLY A 548 34.04 -17.07 52.62
CA GLY A 548 35.44 -16.69 52.84
C GLY A 548 36.43 -16.82 51.67
N GLY A 549 36.02 -17.22 50.46
CA GLY A 549 36.89 -17.29 49.27
C GLY A 549 36.61 -16.24 48.19
N PRO A 550 37.57 -15.95 47.28
CA PRO A 550 37.34 -15.08 46.12
C PRO A 550 36.31 -15.70 45.14
N PRO A 551 35.34 -14.92 44.61
CA PRO A 551 34.33 -15.41 43.67
C PRO A 551 34.92 -15.84 42.31
N ALA A 552 34.30 -16.81 41.65
CA ALA A 552 34.70 -17.25 40.31
C ALA A 552 34.36 -16.21 39.21
N ILE A 553 35.08 -16.25 38.10
CA ILE A 553 34.82 -15.40 36.92
C ILE A 553 33.61 -15.96 36.15
N PRO A 554 32.51 -15.20 35.97
CA PRO A 554 31.26 -15.72 35.40
C PRO A 554 31.19 -15.66 33.86
N HIS A 555 32.28 -15.27 33.18
CA HIS A 555 32.34 -15.10 31.72
C HIS A 555 33.64 -15.65 31.15
N SER A 556 33.66 -15.98 29.85
CA SER A 556 34.90 -16.39 29.15
C SER A 556 35.94 -15.26 29.16
N LEU A 557 37.21 -15.64 29.12
CA LEU A 557 38.37 -14.74 28.98
C LEU A 557 38.87 -14.64 27.54
N ASP A 558 38.27 -15.37 26.59
CA ASP A 558 38.66 -15.34 25.18
C ASP A 558 38.46 -13.92 24.62
N GLY A 559 39.56 -13.25 24.25
CA GLY A 559 39.58 -11.86 23.78
C GLY A 559 39.25 -10.81 24.85
N ARG A 560 39.17 -11.19 26.14
CA ARG A 560 38.80 -10.33 27.29
C ARG A 560 39.79 -10.47 28.45
N ASP A 561 41.05 -10.72 28.12
CA ASP A 561 42.15 -10.97 29.05
C ASP A 561 42.61 -9.71 29.81
N ASN A 562 42.43 -8.52 29.24
CA ASN A 562 42.72 -7.25 29.93
C ASN A 562 41.60 -6.81 30.89
N CYS A 563 41.52 -7.43 32.08
CA CYS A 563 40.46 -7.18 33.05
C CYS A 563 40.30 -5.71 33.47
N LEU A 564 41.41 -4.95 33.51
CA LEU A 564 41.41 -3.55 33.93
C LEU A 564 40.73 -2.62 32.92
N ALA A 565 40.52 -3.05 31.66
CA ALA A 565 39.76 -2.28 30.67
C ALA A 565 38.29 -2.06 31.11
N CYS A 566 37.72 -2.98 31.89
CA CYS A 566 36.32 -2.93 32.33
C CYS A 566 36.17 -2.79 33.85
N HIS A 567 37.17 -3.26 34.63
CA HIS A 567 37.10 -3.31 36.09
C HIS A 567 37.93 -2.24 36.81
N ALA A 568 38.66 -1.37 36.10
CA ALA A 568 39.39 -0.26 36.73
C ALA A 568 38.46 0.69 37.51
N THR A 569 39.04 1.54 38.35
CA THR A 569 38.33 2.61 39.06
C THR A 569 37.66 3.53 38.04
N GLY A 570 36.32 3.50 37.96
CA GLY A 570 35.52 4.22 36.96
C GLY A 570 35.12 3.41 35.72
N GLY A 571 35.51 2.14 35.64
CA GLY A 571 35.05 1.19 34.61
C GLY A 571 33.62 0.68 34.87
N LEU A 572 33.10 -0.11 33.93
CA LEU A 572 31.70 -0.58 33.88
C LEU A 572 31.27 -1.34 35.16
N LYS A 573 32.17 -2.12 35.76
CA LYS A 573 31.96 -2.80 37.05
C LYS A 573 33.24 -2.75 37.88
N PRO A 574 33.50 -1.66 38.61
CA PRO A 574 34.80 -1.44 39.23
C PRO A 574 35.12 -2.50 40.28
N TYR A 575 36.40 -2.84 40.41
CA TYR A 575 36.87 -3.75 41.45
C TYR A 575 36.65 -3.15 42.86
N PRO A 576 36.54 -3.97 43.91
CA PRO A 576 36.44 -3.48 45.29
C PRO A 576 37.66 -2.64 45.70
N ALA A 577 37.47 -1.61 46.55
CA ALA A 577 38.53 -0.64 46.86
C ALA A 577 39.83 -1.26 47.44
N ASP A 578 39.76 -2.43 48.07
CA ASP A 578 40.92 -3.20 48.57
C ASP A 578 41.70 -3.97 47.48
N HIS A 579 41.29 -3.82 46.21
CA HIS A 579 41.94 -4.38 45.02
C HIS A 579 42.65 -3.31 44.18
N GLU A 580 42.68 -2.07 44.66
CA GLU A 580 43.40 -0.98 44.03
C GLU A 580 44.89 -1.29 43.88
N GLY A 581 45.42 -1.09 42.68
CA GLY A 581 46.82 -1.38 42.33
C GLY A 581 47.14 -2.84 42.02
N ARG A 582 46.16 -3.74 41.97
CA ARG A 582 46.37 -5.12 41.51
C ARG A 582 46.46 -5.20 39.99
N THR A 583 47.37 -6.04 39.51
CA THR A 583 47.55 -6.36 38.09
C THR A 583 46.56 -7.44 37.63
N VAL A 584 46.33 -7.52 36.31
CA VAL A 584 45.48 -8.55 35.69
C VAL A 584 45.90 -9.97 36.13
N ASP A 585 47.20 -10.25 36.16
CA ASP A 585 47.74 -11.54 36.62
C ASP A 585 47.39 -11.83 38.08
N GLN A 586 47.42 -10.81 38.94
CA GLN A 586 47.02 -10.94 40.35
C GLN A 586 45.52 -11.19 40.54
N CYS A 587 44.69 -10.73 39.62
CA CYS A 587 43.27 -11.03 39.61
C CYS A 587 43.04 -12.51 39.27
N GLN A 588 43.68 -13.01 38.22
CA GLN A 588 43.52 -14.40 37.74
C GLN A 588 44.13 -15.45 38.69
N MET A 589 45.07 -15.06 39.56
CA MET A 589 45.58 -15.93 40.62
C MET A 589 44.55 -16.27 41.71
N CYS A 590 43.58 -15.37 41.95
CA CYS A 590 42.57 -15.54 42.99
C CYS A 590 41.19 -15.86 42.40
N HIS A 591 40.87 -15.28 41.24
CA HIS A 591 39.60 -15.46 40.55
C HIS A 591 39.82 -16.40 39.37
N MET A 592 39.48 -17.67 39.57
CA MET A 592 39.53 -18.67 38.50
C MET A 592 38.21 -18.69 37.73
N PRO A 593 38.22 -18.99 36.42
CA PRO A 593 37.03 -19.42 35.70
C PRO A 593 36.43 -20.66 36.37
N ALA A 594 35.11 -20.83 36.34
CA ALA A 594 34.51 -22.08 36.79
C ALA A 594 35.11 -23.25 35.99
N ALA A 595 35.69 -24.25 36.69
CA ALA A 595 36.55 -25.25 36.05
C ALA A 595 35.78 -26.18 35.08
N ALA A 596 36.28 -26.29 33.86
CA ALA A 596 36.09 -27.45 32.97
C ALA A 596 37.00 -28.61 33.44
N GLU A 597 36.51 -29.85 33.36
CA GLU A 597 37.17 -31.05 33.87
C GLU A 597 38.52 -31.37 33.19
N SER A 598 39.47 -31.94 33.96
CA SER A 598 40.84 -32.26 33.53
C SER A 598 40.96 -33.62 32.81
N PRO A 599 41.93 -33.79 31.88
CA PRO A 599 42.55 -35.08 31.60
C PRO A 599 44.05 -35.13 31.99
N THR A 600 44.52 -36.33 32.32
CA THR A 600 45.77 -36.66 33.01
C THR A 600 46.97 -36.87 32.05
N THR A 601 48.08 -36.16 32.34
CA THR A 601 49.53 -36.42 32.09
C THR A 601 50.06 -37.00 30.76
N ALA A 602 51.06 -36.32 30.17
CA ALA A 602 52.48 -36.77 30.05
C ALA A 602 53.34 -35.70 29.30
N PRO A 603 54.69 -35.65 29.46
CA PRO A 603 55.42 -34.37 29.50
C PRO A 603 56.45 -34.08 28.38
N GLU A 604 56.99 -32.86 28.47
CA GLU A 604 58.28 -32.31 27.99
C GLU A 604 58.39 -31.83 26.53
N ALA A 605 58.55 -30.50 26.29
CA ALA A 605 59.79 -29.67 26.30
C ALA A 605 60.27 -29.47 24.84
N THR A 606 60.78 -28.34 24.31
CA THR A 606 61.25 -27.03 24.81
C THR A 606 61.50 -26.12 23.57
N ALA A 607 61.42 -24.79 23.76
CA ALA A 607 62.18 -23.70 23.13
C ALA A 607 62.07 -23.35 21.61
N ALA A 608 61.37 -22.23 21.31
CA ALA A 608 61.82 -20.92 20.76
C ALA A 608 62.94 -20.81 19.68
N PRO A 609 63.11 -19.67 18.95
CA PRO A 609 62.15 -18.60 18.53
C PRO A 609 62.37 -18.09 17.06
N ASP A 610 61.65 -17.01 16.73
CA ASP A 610 62.01 -15.86 15.85
C ASP A 610 61.37 -15.65 14.45
N ALA A 611 60.61 -14.54 14.39
CA ALA A 611 60.84 -13.35 13.55
C ALA A 611 60.16 -13.18 12.15
N THR A 612 59.37 -12.08 12.12
CA THR A 612 59.35 -10.95 11.14
C THR A 612 58.76 -11.05 9.72
N THR A 613 57.99 -9.98 9.44
CA THR A 613 57.89 -9.12 8.23
C THR A 613 56.93 -9.45 7.08
N ALA A 614 56.17 -8.39 6.73
CA ALA A 614 55.29 -8.15 5.57
C ALA A 614 56.10 -7.86 4.27
N PRO A 615 55.56 -7.25 3.18
CA PRO A 615 54.18 -7.10 2.67
C PRO A 615 54.01 -7.36 1.13
N GLU A 616 52.76 -7.21 0.66
CA GLU A 616 52.30 -6.70 -0.67
C GLU A 616 52.85 -7.24 -2.01
N ALA A 617 51.93 -7.65 -2.91
CA ALA A 617 51.79 -7.03 -4.24
C ALA A 617 50.55 -7.54 -5.01
N THR A 618 49.99 -6.59 -5.76
CA THR A 618 48.93 -6.59 -6.78
C THR A 618 49.12 -7.55 -7.97
N ALA A 619 48.00 -7.98 -8.58
CA ALA A 619 47.64 -7.79 -10.01
C ALA A 619 46.73 -8.89 -10.61
N THR A 620 45.55 -8.46 -11.09
CA THR A 620 45.04 -8.61 -12.47
C THR A 620 44.75 -9.99 -13.08
N SER A 621 43.43 -10.23 -13.22
CA SER A 621 42.68 -10.69 -14.42
C SER A 621 42.70 -12.14 -14.93
N GLN A 622 41.55 -12.43 -15.54
CA GLN A 622 41.23 -13.40 -16.61
C GLN A 622 40.73 -14.78 -16.18
N GLY A 623 39.51 -15.05 -16.64
CA GLY A 623 38.78 -16.27 -16.41
C GLY A 623 39.09 -17.39 -17.39
N ALA A 624 38.47 -18.54 -17.09
CA ALA A 624 38.06 -19.58 -18.02
C ALA A 624 37.27 -20.62 -17.20
N THR A 625 36.06 -20.93 -17.65
CA THR A 625 35.39 -22.25 -17.47
C THR A 625 36.28 -23.38 -18.05
N PRO A 626 36.14 -24.69 -17.72
CA PRO A 626 34.86 -25.42 -17.67
C PRO A 626 34.75 -26.69 -16.75
N GLU A 627 33.52 -27.25 -16.74
CA GLU A 627 33.10 -28.67 -16.67
C GLU A 627 33.60 -29.67 -15.61
N ALA A 628 32.63 -30.07 -14.78
CA ALA A 628 32.18 -31.42 -14.38
C ALA A 628 33.11 -32.65 -14.51
N THR A 629 33.23 -33.42 -13.42
CA THR A 629 32.97 -34.88 -13.46
C THR A 629 32.71 -35.48 -12.07
N ALA A 630 31.72 -36.36 -12.00
CA ALA A 630 31.36 -37.16 -10.83
C ALA A 630 32.26 -38.40 -10.68
N THR A 631 32.41 -38.92 -9.46
CA THR A 631 32.76 -40.33 -9.22
C THR A 631 32.14 -40.80 -7.88
N THR A 632 31.44 -41.92 -7.96
CA THR A 632 30.82 -42.70 -6.89
C THR A 632 31.79 -43.72 -6.28
N ALA A 633 31.65 -43.99 -4.97
CA ALA A 633 32.10 -45.24 -4.34
C ALA A 633 31.27 -45.54 -3.06
N ALA A 634 30.91 -46.81 -2.88
CA ALA A 634 30.23 -47.43 -1.72
C ALA A 634 31.02 -48.71 -1.32
N PRO A 635 30.64 -49.50 -0.29
CA PRO A 635 30.16 -49.20 1.07
C PRO A 635 30.99 -49.93 2.17
N ALA A 636 30.66 -49.74 3.45
CA ALA A 636 31.02 -50.65 4.55
C ALA A 636 29.80 -50.94 5.45
N SER A 637 29.64 -52.21 5.81
CA SER A 637 28.48 -52.84 6.45
C SER A 637 28.48 -52.83 7.99
N GLY A 638 27.30 -52.82 8.63
CA GLY A 638 27.13 -53.44 9.95
C GLY A 638 25.86 -53.14 10.76
N GLY A 639 24.74 -53.81 10.45
CA GLY A 639 23.56 -53.98 11.33
C GLY A 639 22.22 -54.06 10.59
N ILE A 640 21.34 -55.03 10.89
CA ILE A 640 19.95 -55.02 10.40
C ILE A 640 19.18 -53.96 11.22
N PRO A 641 18.70 -52.87 10.61
CA PRO A 641 18.08 -51.77 11.35
C PRO A 641 16.72 -52.17 11.94
N ALA A 642 16.38 -51.64 13.12
CA ALA A 642 15.04 -51.81 13.71
C ALA A 642 14.01 -50.89 13.01
N ILE A 643 12.72 -51.23 13.10
CA ILE A 643 11.64 -50.40 12.55
C ILE A 643 11.36 -49.25 13.53
N PRO A 644 11.59 -47.98 13.16
CA PRO A 644 11.56 -46.84 14.08
C PRO A 644 10.14 -46.29 14.35
N HIS A 645 9.10 -46.93 13.82
CA HIS A 645 7.71 -46.49 13.92
C HIS A 645 6.77 -47.64 14.29
N PRO A 646 5.61 -47.37 14.91
CA PRO A 646 4.60 -48.39 15.19
C PRO A 646 4.01 -48.97 13.89
N LEU A 647 3.51 -50.21 13.97
CA LEU A 647 2.93 -50.95 12.84
C LEU A 647 1.40 -51.06 12.89
N GLU A 648 0.74 -50.55 13.92
CA GLU A 648 -0.72 -50.56 14.02
C GLU A 648 -1.35 -49.82 12.83
N GLY A 649 -2.08 -50.56 11.99
CA GLY A 649 -2.69 -50.05 10.76
C GLY A 649 -1.72 -49.78 9.60
N ARG A 650 -0.43 -50.15 9.72
CA ARG A 650 0.64 -49.91 8.73
C ARG A 650 1.52 -51.15 8.51
N ASP A 651 0.94 -52.34 8.62
CA ASP A 651 1.62 -53.63 8.55
C ASP A 651 2.00 -54.05 7.12
N ASP A 652 1.45 -53.39 6.09
CA ASP A 652 1.86 -53.58 4.69
C ASP A 652 3.03 -52.67 4.27
N CYS A 653 4.24 -53.06 4.66
CA CYS A 653 5.48 -52.31 4.46
C CYS A 653 5.75 -51.94 2.98
N VAL A 654 5.37 -52.79 2.02
CA VAL A 654 5.69 -52.58 0.59
C VAL A 654 4.94 -51.39 0.00
N VAL A 655 3.85 -50.93 0.62
CA VAL A 655 3.14 -49.72 0.18
C VAL A 655 4.01 -48.47 0.32
N CYS A 656 4.81 -48.37 1.39
CA CYS A 656 5.66 -47.21 1.66
C CYS A 656 7.13 -47.43 1.29
N HIS A 657 7.59 -48.68 1.30
CA HIS A 657 8.98 -49.06 1.03
C HIS A 657 9.18 -49.82 -0.29
N GLY A 658 8.14 -50.10 -1.07
CA GLY A 658 8.25 -50.74 -2.39
C GLY A 658 8.99 -49.90 -3.42
N GLU A 659 9.18 -50.46 -4.61
CA GLU A 659 9.70 -49.68 -5.77
C GLU A 659 8.74 -48.51 -6.06
N GLY A 660 9.21 -47.28 -5.85
CA GLY A 660 8.42 -46.04 -5.99
C GLY A 660 7.72 -45.55 -4.70
N GLY A 661 7.91 -46.22 -3.57
CA GLY A 661 7.41 -45.79 -2.27
C GLY A 661 8.19 -44.59 -1.67
N VAL A 662 7.64 -43.98 -0.62
CA VAL A 662 8.19 -42.78 0.06
C VAL A 662 9.65 -42.95 0.51
N LYS A 663 10.03 -44.16 0.96
CA LYS A 663 11.42 -44.50 1.30
C LYS A 663 11.73 -45.91 0.79
N PRO A 664 12.12 -46.08 -0.48
CA PRO A 664 12.26 -47.40 -1.09
C PRO A 664 13.25 -48.28 -0.33
N TYR A 665 12.95 -49.58 -0.24
CA TYR A 665 13.88 -50.56 0.31
C TYR A 665 15.13 -50.67 -0.57
N PRO A 666 16.27 -51.12 -0.02
CA PRO A 666 17.49 -51.29 -0.79
C PRO A 666 17.28 -52.27 -1.97
N ALA A 667 18.03 -52.08 -3.06
CA ALA A 667 17.82 -52.84 -4.31
C ALA A 667 17.96 -54.38 -4.15
N ASP A 668 18.62 -54.88 -3.11
CA ASP A 668 18.73 -56.31 -2.78
C ASP A 668 17.50 -56.87 -2.02
N HIS A 669 16.47 -56.04 -1.79
CA HIS A 669 15.20 -56.38 -1.15
C HIS A 669 14.02 -56.43 -2.13
N VAL A 670 14.28 -56.24 -3.43
CA VAL A 670 13.28 -56.34 -4.51
C VAL A 670 12.58 -57.70 -4.47
N GLY A 671 11.25 -57.67 -4.46
CA GLY A 671 10.38 -58.85 -4.44
C GLY A 671 10.10 -59.46 -3.07
N ARG A 672 10.57 -58.85 -1.96
CA ARG A 672 10.20 -59.29 -0.61
C ARG A 672 8.81 -58.79 -0.21
N THR A 673 8.06 -59.62 0.51
CA THR A 673 6.74 -59.25 1.06
C THR A 673 6.88 -58.60 2.44
N SER A 674 5.86 -57.88 2.89
CA SER A 674 5.79 -57.26 4.22
C SER A 674 6.05 -58.27 5.34
N ASP A 675 5.51 -59.50 5.24
CA ASP A 675 5.81 -60.61 6.17
C ASP A 675 7.29 -61.03 6.19
N THR A 676 7.99 -60.90 5.06
CA THR A 676 9.42 -61.22 4.97
C THR A 676 10.26 -60.12 5.63
N CYS A 677 9.82 -58.86 5.53
CA CYS A 677 10.47 -57.73 6.18
C CYS A 677 10.41 -57.84 7.71
N LEU A 678 9.23 -58.19 8.25
CA LEU A 678 8.99 -58.31 9.69
C LEU A 678 9.70 -59.49 10.36
N GLN A 679 10.25 -60.44 9.59
CA GLN A 679 11.09 -61.52 10.12
C GLN A 679 12.50 -61.05 10.47
N CYS A 680 13.00 -60.02 9.79
CA CYS A 680 14.36 -59.50 9.97
C CYS A 680 14.37 -58.17 10.73
N HIS A 681 13.37 -57.31 10.49
CA HIS A 681 13.26 -56.00 11.11
C HIS A 681 12.20 -56.05 12.20
N GLN A 682 12.62 -55.87 13.45
CA GLN A 682 11.71 -55.80 14.60
C GLN A 682 11.44 -54.34 14.96
N PRO A 683 10.20 -53.98 15.35
CA PRO A 683 9.91 -52.64 15.86
C PRO A 683 10.64 -52.39 17.19
N VAL A 684 11.14 -51.17 17.37
CA VAL A 684 11.70 -50.75 18.67
C VAL A 684 10.59 -50.77 19.73
N ALA A 685 10.88 -51.39 20.89
CA ALA A 685 9.93 -51.43 21.99
C ALA A 685 9.62 -49.99 22.46
N ALA A 686 8.34 -49.69 22.68
CA ALA A 686 7.88 -48.38 23.11
C ALA A 686 8.53 -48.01 24.46
N GLY A 687 9.60 -47.21 24.42
CA GLY A 687 10.32 -46.75 25.60
C GLY A 687 11.78 -46.37 25.41
N ASP A 688 12.47 -46.82 24.35
CA ASP A 688 13.91 -46.56 24.16
C ASP A 688 14.23 -45.91 22.81
N SER A 689 14.67 -44.65 22.81
CA SER A 689 15.19 -43.94 21.64
C SER A 689 16.62 -43.46 21.85
N SER A 690 17.53 -44.40 22.12
CA SER A 690 18.97 -44.19 21.94
C SER A 690 19.62 -45.37 21.21
N ALA A 691 19.39 -45.45 19.90
CA ALA A 691 20.18 -46.29 19.00
C ALA A 691 20.26 -45.68 17.59
N THR A 692 21.38 -44.98 17.36
CA THR A 692 22.16 -44.90 16.10
C THR A 692 21.51 -44.42 14.80
N GLY A 693 21.81 -43.15 14.46
CA GLY A 693 22.64 -42.76 13.32
C GLY A 693 22.23 -43.17 11.89
N GLY A 694 21.86 -42.16 11.09
CA GLY A 694 21.92 -42.23 9.63
C GLY A 694 20.69 -41.69 8.91
N ASP A 695 20.92 -40.63 8.13
CA ASP A 695 20.08 -40.05 7.08
C ASP A 695 18.86 -39.18 7.42
N THR A 696 18.83 -38.09 6.65
CA THR A 696 17.87 -37.00 6.51
C THR A 696 16.39 -37.43 6.50
N GLY A 697 15.54 -36.69 7.21
CA GLY A 697 14.09 -36.74 7.03
C GLY A 697 13.32 -36.53 8.33
N SER A 698 12.57 -35.43 8.37
CA SER A 698 11.54 -35.11 9.36
C SER A 698 10.87 -36.35 9.98
N THR A 699 11.06 -36.57 11.28
CA THR A 699 10.24 -37.49 12.09
C THR A 699 8.93 -36.84 12.51
N ALA A 700 8.29 -36.07 11.62
CA ALA A 700 6.96 -35.55 11.87
C ALA A 700 5.92 -36.59 11.42
N SER A 701 5.17 -37.13 12.37
CA SER A 701 3.85 -37.70 12.07
C SER A 701 3.05 -36.69 11.24
N ALA A 702 2.38 -37.15 10.18
CA ALA A 702 1.50 -36.30 9.40
C ALA A 702 0.47 -35.63 10.33
N PRO A 703 0.34 -34.29 10.31
CA PRO A 703 -0.58 -33.59 11.21
C PRO A 703 -2.03 -34.01 10.94
N GLY A 704 -2.82 -34.19 12.00
CA GLY A 704 -4.25 -34.50 11.86
C GLY A 704 -5.01 -33.36 11.19
N ILE A 705 -6.10 -33.68 10.49
CA ILE A 705 -6.93 -32.70 9.79
C ILE A 705 -7.63 -31.80 10.83
N PRO A 706 -7.40 -30.47 10.82
CA PRO A 706 -7.89 -29.58 11.87
C PRO A 706 -9.34 -29.08 11.66
N HIS A 707 -10.02 -29.56 10.63
CA HIS A 707 -11.38 -29.14 10.25
C HIS A 707 -12.25 -30.34 9.89
N ASP A 708 -13.57 -30.17 10.03
CA ASP A 708 -14.55 -31.20 9.68
C ASP A 708 -14.56 -31.45 8.16
N ILE A 709 -14.61 -32.72 7.77
CA ILE A 709 -14.62 -33.18 6.38
C ILE A 709 -15.87 -34.01 6.03
N THR A 710 -16.82 -34.12 6.96
CA THR A 710 -17.97 -35.04 6.88
C THR A 710 -18.90 -34.73 5.69
N ASP A 711 -19.03 -33.46 5.31
CA ASP A 711 -19.93 -33.01 4.22
C ASP A 711 -19.26 -32.90 2.84
N LEU A 712 -17.92 -33.08 2.75
CA LEU A 712 -17.14 -32.79 1.54
C LEU A 712 -16.60 -34.04 0.82
N GLU A 713 -17.05 -35.24 1.20
CA GLU A 713 -16.69 -36.53 0.60
C GLU A 713 -15.21 -36.63 0.16
N SER A 714 -14.27 -36.29 1.07
CA SER A 714 -12.82 -36.47 0.83
C SER A 714 -12.16 -35.50 -0.17
N GLN A 715 -12.80 -34.43 -0.64
CA GLN A 715 -12.28 -33.61 -1.74
C GLN A 715 -11.19 -32.57 -1.34
N CYS A 716 -10.11 -33.00 -0.70
CA CYS A 716 -9.01 -32.15 -0.23
C CYS A 716 -8.43 -31.23 -1.33
N LEU A 717 -8.20 -31.78 -2.53
CA LEU A 717 -7.61 -31.06 -3.66
C LEU A 717 -8.48 -29.92 -4.21
N ALA A 718 -9.76 -29.84 -3.85
CA ALA A 718 -10.61 -28.71 -4.22
C ALA A 718 -10.24 -27.43 -3.46
N CYS A 719 -9.66 -27.57 -2.26
CA CYS A 719 -9.29 -26.46 -1.38
C CYS A 719 -7.77 -26.35 -1.16
N HIS A 720 -7.05 -27.46 -1.30
CA HIS A 720 -5.60 -27.54 -1.20
C HIS A 720 -5.03 -27.89 -2.57
N TYR A 721 -4.85 -26.89 -3.43
CA TYR A 721 -4.20 -27.03 -4.74
C TYR A 721 -3.12 -25.97 -4.89
N THR A 722 -2.25 -26.13 -5.89
CA THR A 722 -1.20 -25.15 -6.18
C THR A 722 -1.82 -23.77 -6.46
N GLY A 723 -1.59 -22.81 -5.57
CA GLY A 723 -2.17 -21.46 -5.63
C GLY A 723 -3.45 -21.24 -4.79
N SER A 724 -3.87 -22.20 -3.97
CA SER A 724 -4.91 -21.96 -2.97
C SER A 724 -4.35 -21.20 -1.76
N VAL A 725 -5.24 -20.72 -0.87
CA VAL A 725 -4.88 -19.98 0.36
C VAL A 725 -3.95 -20.80 1.27
N LYS A 726 -4.08 -22.13 1.25
CA LYS A 726 -3.21 -23.06 1.97
C LYS A 726 -2.86 -24.23 1.04
N PRO A 727 -1.89 -24.08 0.13
CA PRO A 727 -1.57 -25.11 -0.84
C PRO A 727 -0.94 -26.32 -0.14
N PHE A 728 -1.01 -27.50 -0.76
CA PHE A 728 -0.22 -28.64 -0.29
C PHE A 728 1.27 -28.36 -0.50
N PRO A 729 2.17 -28.92 0.34
CA PRO A 729 3.61 -28.77 0.15
C PRO A 729 4.04 -29.38 -1.19
N SER A 730 5.09 -28.84 -1.82
CA SER A 730 5.53 -29.24 -3.16
C SER A 730 5.84 -30.74 -3.32
N ASN A 731 6.21 -31.45 -2.25
CA ASN A 731 6.41 -32.90 -2.25
C ASN A 731 5.11 -33.74 -2.27
N HIS A 732 3.94 -33.10 -2.23
CA HIS A 732 2.61 -33.71 -2.35
C HIS A 732 1.99 -33.49 -3.75
N GLU A 733 2.74 -32.90 -4.67
CA GLU A 733 2.29 -32.68 -6.04
C GLU A 733 1.99 -34.01 -6.73
N GLY A 734 0.76 -34.14 -7.26
CA GLY A 734 0.27 -35.37 -7.90
C GLY A 734 -0.40 -36.38 -6.95
N TYR A 735 -0.56 -36.06 -5.67
CA TYR A 735 -1.25 -36.95 -4.73
C TYR A 735 -2.77 -36.91 -4.93
N SER A 736 -3.43 -38.04 -4.73
CA SER A 736 -4.89 -38.14 -4.78
C SER A 736 -5.51 -37.83 -3.41
N ASN A 737 -6.80 -37.49 -3.40
CA ASN A 737 -7.57 -37.32 -2.16
C ASN A 737 -7.52 -38.55 -1.24
N GLU A 738 -7.52 -39.76 -1.82
CA GLU A 738 -7.39 -41.01 -1.06
C GLU A 738 -6.02 -41.14 -0.39
N MET A 739 -4.95 -40.69 -1.07
CA MET A 739 -3.60 -40.65 -0.48
C MET A 739 -3.52 -39.65 0.67
N CYS A 740 -4.15 -38.49 0.54
CA CYS A 740 -4.21 -37.50 1.63
C CYS A 740 -4.85 -38.08 2.89
N LEU A 741 -6.00 -38.75 2.76
CA LEU A 741 -6.70 -39.37 3.90
C LEU A 741 -5.96 -40.56 4.49
N SER A 742 -5.09 -41.24 3.74
CA SER A 742 -4.27 -42.32 4.28
C SER A 742 -3.18 -41.82 5.25
N CYS A 743 -2.75 -40.56 5.09
CA CYS A 743 -1.70 -39.93 5.90
C CYS A 743 -2.28 -39.00 6.98
N HIS A 744 -3.32 -38.23 6.64
CA HIS A 744 -3.96 -37.25 7.51
C HIS A 744 -5.30 -37.78 7.99
N GLN A 745 -5.39 -38.10 9.28
CA GLN A 745 -6.64 -38.53 9.91
C GLN A 745 -7.35 -37.34 10.57
N PRO A 746 -8.69 -37.28 10.59
CA PRO A 746 -9.41 -36.30 11.39
C PRO A 746 -8.95 -36.37 12.85
N GLN A 747 -8.76 -35.22 13.50
CA GLN A 747 -8.52 -35.22 14.94
C GLN A 747 -9.80 -35.69 15.66
N SER A 748 -9.67 -36.69 16.52
CA SER A 748 -10.78 -37.31 17.27
C SER A 748 -11.36 -36.42 18.35
#